data_AF-A0A4R4TI08-F1
#
_entry.id   AF-A0A4R4TI08-F1
#
_cell.length_a   1.000
_cell.length_b   1.000
_cell.length_c   1.000
_cell.angle_alpha   90.00
_cell.angle_beta   90.00
_cell.angle_gamma   90.00
#
_symmetry.space_group_name_H-M   'P 1'
#
loop_
_entity.id
_entity.type
_entity.pdbx_description
1 polymer ?
#
loop_
_entity_poly.entity_id
_entity_poly.type
_entity_poly.pdbx_seq_one_letter_code
_entity_poly.pdbx_strand_id
1 'polypeptide(L)'
;MPQDEAGAVGLAESESGAESAPDVPVDHAVEADGGLDPRAGFGTMPLDGVADESDPTPPLGTEAAVAGWGGAELVDAVYGPLTEFYERLDARLREVPEDVPPVGWAPHIAAMRALREERVAGDWEVLARFLVAPGSLEEAEELRLVSAEKGDEVVREIVRELAAADGRALLVAPTPERASDLLRGLENDPEVFSLLIETRPATAEAEADSVETQGFPPVDDDAVEAPPVREPGSHGTVEFRPVVGLPEPQEGSSAVTRAEPLPVLPDVDPAVPEEGPSAPETRVRSAALRPVGEAWRQSWDTEVRLLRRGLMSLEQWPRDAAALKAVQGEHLRRGEELEAERTTLSNAIEEFRTAAAAAEQGAEEAEAEAERLAAVQAEAEEELAGPREEAERLRTVAEEAAAEANALTRTADASYARCVQMDERAKTAQAELQAARQAEASLTGELARAREALPGAAEEAHRLTAADADAAAEGHAAYYRLVSAESALSAVRRKRTLGQRLHVASPPSDWKSLRAEVRARTRDADEAVKRARQAKDAAEEAERIRRGLASFVSEGGARLKAAQEAQERLGTELAWLATERETAGAEHQEQARLAAESVERATQAGMRARSAQQAAQEIEDRVNAARTSREKSLAAAGRARSHAQTATTRAAEADAALERRTAEAAEEMSARDADLETARRTEARSRESVLEICGADPAEDPEVVPAHQRRAMARIEQLTGYLGHGRPAASDVLLRTADLVIGTPAGIGLTARDEEFDALIVADAGEITDAEFLIGGVRARRWVLVGTADSRPPPYREYADAPSGRLEDSPFGRATTAAPHLLDG
;
A
#
# COMPACT_ATOMS: atom_id res chain seq x y z
N MET A 1 16.45 32.58 39.63
CA MET A 1 17.48 33.46 40.22
C MET A 1 18.83 32.87 39.87
N PRO A 2 19.66 33.55 39.06
CA PRO A 2 19.35 34.59 38.08
C PRO A 2 20.00 34.30 36.68
N GLN A 3 19.35 34.66 35.56
CA GLN A 3 19.55 35.88 34.72
C GLN A 3 20.73 35.75 33.74
N ASP A 4 20.81 36.38 32.56
CA ASP A 4 20.01 37.24 31.66
C ASP A 4 20.78 37.15 30.30
N GLU A 5 20.28 37.42 29.10
CA GLU A 5 20.05 38.73 28.44
C GLU A 5 19.74 38.34 26.95
N ALA A 6 18.60 38.68 26.33
CA ALA A 6 18.09 39.97 25.85
C ALA A 6 18.91 40.60 24.70
N GLY A 7 18.24 40.82 23.56
CA GLY A 7 18.77 41.55 22.40
C GLY A 7 17.70 41.78 21.34
N ALA A 8 16.75 42.68 21.61
CA ALA A 8 15.78 43.22 20.68
C ALA A 8 15.90 44.76 20.62
N VAL A 9 15.88 45.30 19.40
CA VAL A 9 15.87 46.73 19.00
C VAL A 9 15.03 46.72 17.70
N GLY A 10 13.83 47.31 17.51
CA GLY A 10 13.25 48.60 17.91
C GLY A 10 13.79 49.69 16.97
N LEU A 11 13.10 50.54 16.22
CA LEU A 11 11.72 51.02 16.04
C LEU A 11 11.81 51.98 14.82
N ALA A 12 10.74 52.14 14.02
CA ALA A 12 10.36 53.42 13.41
C ALA A 12 8.99 53.30 12.74
N GLU A 13 7.96 53.75 13.46
CA GLU A 13 6.67 54.18 12.91
C GLU A 13 6.81 55.60 12.34
N SER A 14 6.07 55.91 11.27
CA SER A 14 5.47 57.23 11.04
C SER A 14 4.34 57.11 10.02
N GLU A 15 3.14 57.44 10.48
CA GLU A 15 1.91 57.64 9.72
C GLU A 15 1.98 58.89 8.83
N SER A 16 1.24 58.86 7.70
CA SER A 16 0.18 59.83 7.36
C SER A 16 0.10 60.15 5.85
N GLY A 17 -1.13 60.04 5.30
CA GLY A 17 -1.79 61.17 4.67
C GLY A 17 -1.67 61.40 3.16
N ALA A 18 -2.73 61.02 2.45
CA ALA A 18 -3.46 61.82 1.45
C ALA A 18 -2.86 62.12 0.04
N GLU A 19 -3.53 61.53 -0.96
CA GLU A 19 -4.33 62.24 -1.99
C GLU A 19 -3.68 63.40 -2.77
N SER A 20 -3.31 63.15 -4.04
CA SER A 20 -3.67 63.98 -5.21
C SER A 20 -3.02 63.45 -6.51
N ALA A 21 -3.85 63.31 -7.55
CA ALA A 21 -3.46 63.26 -8.96
C ALA A 21 -3.45 64.69 -9.55
N PRO A 22 -3.24 64.89 -10.87
CA PRO A 22 -2.02 64.64 -11.65
C PRO A 22 -1.51 65.95 -12.31
N ASP A 23 -0.22 66.00 -12.69
CA ASP A 23 0.36 67.11 -13.46
C ASP A 23 0.64 66.69 -14.91
N VAL A 24 0.12 67.50 -15.84
CA VAL A 24 0.46 67.60 -17.28
C VAL A 24 1.46 68.77 -17.42
N PRO A 25 2.19 68.96 -18.54
CA PRO A 25 1.59 69.81 -19.58
C PRO A 25 1.95 69.44 -21.03
N VAL A 26 0.98 69.80 -21.88
CA VAL A 26 1.00 69.97 -23.33
C VAL A 26 1.71 71.29 -23.67
N ASP A 27 2.46 71.32 -24.78
CA ASP A 27 3.08 72.52 -25.33
C ASP A 27 2.29 72.99 -26.57
N HIS A 28 1.71 74.20 -26.48
CA HIS A 28 1.20 74.98 -27.60
C HIS A 28 1.74 76.41 -27.44
N ALA A 29 2.37 76.94 -28.48
CA ALA A 29 2.77 78.34 -28.54
C ALA A 29 2.09 79.03 -29.73
N VAL A 30 1.12 79.90 -29.42
CA VAL A 30 0.66 81.03 -30.24
C VAL A 30 0.51 82.19 -29.28
N GLU A 31 1.15 83.33 -29.58
CA GLU A 31 0.77 84.71 -29.22
C GLU A 31 1.75 85.62 -29.99
N ALA A 32 1.35 86.52 -30.90
CA ALA A 32 0.47 87.69 -30.84
C ALA A 32 1.19 89.02 -30.53
N ASP A 33 1.03 89.92 -31.50
CA ASP A 33 0.74 91.36 -31.40
C ASP A 33 1.84 92.42 -31.14
N GLY A 34 1.68 93.58 -31.79
CA GLY A 34 2.52 94.77 -31.57
C GLY A 34 2.54 95.89 -32.63
N GLY A 35 1.37 96.38 -33.06
CA GLY A 35 1.00 97.79 -33.38
C GLY A 35 1.96 98.89 -33.93
N LEU A 36 1.44 99.57 -34.98
CA LEU A 36 1.21 101.04 -35.16
C LEU A 36 2.04 101.92 -36.14
N ASP A 37 1.24 102.59 -37.00
CA ASP A 37 1.25 104.00 -37.49
C ASP A 37 1.82 104.38 -38.90
N PRO A 38 1.25 105.41 -39.60
CA PRO A 38 0.89 105.37 -41.02
C PRO A 38 1.45 106.61 -41.78
N ARG A 39 0.97 106.82 -43.01
CA ARG A 39 1.11 108.02 -43.87
C ARG A 39 2.46 108.26 -44.56
N ALA A 40 2.45 108.04 -45.88
CA ALA A 40 2.86 108.95 -46.98
C ALA A 40 3.36 108.11 -48.16
N GLY A 41 2.92 108.27 -49.41
CA GLY A 41 1.98 109.22 -49.97
C GLY A 41 1.65 108.91 -51.43
N PHE A 42 0.52 109.48 -51.85
CA PHE A 42 0.17 110.02 -53.16
C PHE A 42 0.98 109.62 -54.42
N GLY A 43 0.27 109.00 -55.36
CA GLY A 43 0.56 108.99 -56.79
C GLY A 43 -0.70 108.69 -57.62
N THR A 44 -1.18 109.69 -58.36
CA THR A 44 -2.46 109.85 -59.08
C THR A 44 -2.69 108.95 -60.32
N MET A 45 -3.93 108.43 -60.47
CA MET A 45 -4.93 108.49 -61.60
C MET A 45 -4.44 108.58 -63.07
N PRO A 46 -5.18 108.05 -64.10
CA PRO A 46 -6.64 108.19 -64.24
C PRO A 46 -7.47 107.01 -64.81
N LEU A 47 -8.78 107.23 -64.71
CA LEU A 47 -9.97 106.50 -65.15
C LEU A 47 -10.12 106.37 -66.68
N ASP A 48 -10.81 105.33 -67.17
CA ASP A 48 -12.14 105.42 -67.82
C ASP A 48 -12.61 104.07 -68.39
N GLY A 49 -13.92 103.80 -68.30
CA GLY A 49 -14.60 102.74 -69.06
C GLY A 49 -15.84 102.15 -68.39
N VAL A 50 -17.01 102.72 -68.68
CA VAL A 50 -18.35 102.33 -68.19
C VAL A 50 -19.04 101.37 -69.17
N ALA A 51 -19.74 100.38 -68.62
CA ALA A 51 -20.87 99.59 -69.15
C ALA A 51 -20.68 98.71 -70.41
N ASP A 52 -21.01 97.42 -70.30
CA ASP A 52 -22.31 96.92 -70.82
C ASP A 52 -22.68 95.54 -70.23
N GLU A 53 -23.96 95.36 -69.95
CA GLU A 53 -24.62 94.09 -69.67
C GLU A 53 -24.67 93.23 -70.95
N SER A 54 -24.71 91.91 -70.77
CA SER A 54 -24.81 90.82 -71.78
C SER A 54 -23.52 90.41 -72.51
N ASP A 55 -22.90 89.33 -72.03
CA ASP A 55 -22.29 88.29 -72.89
C ASP A 55 -21.92 87.00 -72.10
N PRO A 56 -21.69 85.86 -72.80
CA PRO A 56 -22.04 84.51 -72.36
C PRO A 56 -20.97 83.84 -71.50
N THR A 57 -21.36 82.71 -70.89
CA THR A 57 -20.47 81.73 -70.23
C THR A 57 -19.16 81.55 -71.02
N PRO A 58 -17.98 81.73 -70.40
CA PRO A 58 -16.71 81.64 -71.11
C PRO A 58 -16.44 80.20 -71.60
N PRO A 59 -15.71 80.04 -72.73
CA PRO A 59 -15.27 78.72 -73.18
C PRO A 59 -14.34 78.11 -72.13
N LEU A 60 -14.75 76.96 -71.60
CA LEU A 60 -13.97 76.16 -70.67
C LEU A 60 -12.67 75.68 -71.34
N GLY A 61 -11.53 76.02 -70.76
CA GLY A 61 -10.26 75.38 -71.10
C GLY A 61 -9.11 76.26 -71.61
N THR A 62 -9.05 77.56 -71.29
CA THR A 62 -7.79 78.33 -71.45
C THR A 62 -7.69 79.49 -70.47
N GLU A 63 -6.51 79.61 -69.86
CA GLU A 63 -5.99 80.64 -68.95
C GLU A 63 -6.31 80.50 -67.46
N ALA A 64 -5.25 80.30 -66.68
CA ALA A 64 -5.23 80.35 -65.23
C ALA A 64 -5.73 81.72 -64.75
N ALA A 65 -6.97 81.76 -64.27
CA ALA A 65 -7.47 82.91 -63.55
C ALA A 65 -6.70 83.03 -62.23
N VAL A 66 -6.04 84.17 -62.02
CA VAL A 66 -5.33 84.55 -60.77
C VAL A 66 -6.32 84.83 -59.61
N ALA A 67 -7.62 84.68 -59.84
CA ALA A 67 -8.65 84.54 -58.82
C ALA A 67 -9.01 83.05 -58.73
N GLY A 68 -9.06 82.48 -57.52
CA GLY A 68 -9.21 81.03 -57.28
C GLY A 68 -10.24 80.34 -58.17
N TRP A 69 -10.04 79.03 -58.42
CA TRP A 69 -10.67 78.20 -59.45
C TRP A 69 -12.22 78.11 -59.44
N GLY A 70 -12.92 78.84 -58.58
CA GLY A 70 -14.39 78.95 -58.57
C GLY A 70 -15.12 77.96 -57.65
N GLY A 71 -14.43 76.97 -57.09
CA GLY A 71 -14.93 76.13 -55.99
C GLY A 71 -16.30 75.49 -56.26
N ALA A 72 -17.13 75.42 -55.20
CA ALA A 72 -18.47 74.84 -55.27
C ALA A 72 -19.41 75.57 -56.24
N GLU A 73 -19.23 76.88 -56.45
CA GLU A 73 -20.02 77.67 -57.41
C GLU A 73 -19.75 77.22 -58.85
N LEU A 74 -18.50 76.91 -59.20
CA LEU A 74 -18.16 76.37 -60.51
C LEU A 74 -18.68 74.94 -60.70
N VAL A 75 -18.60 74.11 -59.65
CA VAL A 75 -19.20 72.76 -59.66
C VAL A 75 -20.71 72.83 -59.89
N ASP A 76 -21.41 73.74 -59.20
CA ASP A 76 -22.85 73.92 -59.35
C ASP A 76 -23.22 74.47 -60.74
N ALA A 77 -22.45 75.42 -61.28
CA ALA A 77 -22.66 75.96 -62.62
C ALA A 77 -22.52 74.89 -63.72
N VAL A 78 -21.60 73.92 -63.54
CA VAL A 78 -21.36 72.85 -64.52
C VAL A 78 -22.33 71.68 -64.33
N TYR A 79 -22.50 71.19 -63.11
CA TYR A 79 -23.27 69.97 -62.83
C TYR A 79 -24.73 70.22 -62.48
N GLY A 80 -25.13 71.46 -62.16
CA GLY A 80 -26.54 71.84 -61.96
C GLY A 80 -27.40 71.55 -63.19
N PRO A 81 -27.08 72.13 -64.37
CA PRO A 81 -27.83 71.86 -65.60
C PRO A 81 -27.80 70.39 -66.04
N LEU A 82 -26.69 69.68 -65.79
CA LEU A 82 -26.57 68.26 -66.11
C LEU A 82 -27.43 67.40 -65.18
N THR A 83 -27.49 67.74 -63.89
CA THR A 83 -28.38 67.09 -62.91
C THR A 83 -29.84 67.25 -63.34
N GLU A 84 -30.27 68.46 -63.70
CA GLU A 84 -31.64 68.73 -64.20
C GLU A 84 -31.94 67.98 -65.50
N PHE A 85 -30.95 67.83 -66.38
CA PHE A 85 -31.09 67.05 -67.61
C PHE A 85 -31.38 65.57 -67.31
N TYR A 86 -30.58 64.93 -66.45
CA TYR A 86 -30.80 63.54 -66.06
C TYR A 86 -32.08 63.34 -65.24
N GLU A 87 -32.48 64.30 -64.41
CA GLU A 87 -33.77 64.28 -63.72
C GLU A 87 -34.96 64.28 -64.69
N ARG A 88 -34.89 65.05 -65.78
CA ARG A 88 -35.91 65.04 -66.84
C ARG A 88 -35.92 63.72 -67.61
N LEU A 89 -34.76 63.11 -67.84
CA LEU A 89 -34.68 61.79 -68.47
C LEU A 89 -35.27 60.70 -67.56
N ASP A 90 -34.93 60.70 -66.27
CA ASP A 90 -35.48 59.74 -65.30
C ASP A 90 -36.99 59.91 -65.15
N ALA A 91 -37.48 61.15 -65.03
CA ALA A 91 -38.92 61.42 -64.94
C ALA A 91 -39.67 60.93 -66.19
N ARG A 92 -39.15 61.18 -67.39
CA ARG A 92 -39.75 60.72 -68.65
C ARG A 92 -39.76 59.20 -68.78
N LEU A 93 -38.71 58.54 -68.30
CA LEU A 93 -38.64 57.08 -68.26
C LEU A 93 -39.69 56.50 -67.31
N ARG A 94 -39.95 57.16 -66.18
CA ARG A 94 -40.94 56.77 -65.16
C ARG A 94 -42.39 56.99 -65.58
N GLU A 95 -42.64 57.82 -66.59
CA GLU A 95 -43.98 58.04 -67.16
C GLU A 95 -44.51 56.83 -67.94
N VAL A 96 -43.62 55.94 -68.40
CA VAL A 96 -43.98 54.68 -69.08
C VAL A 96 -44.15 53.59 -68.04
N PRO A 97 -45.37 53.06 -67.80
CA PRO A 97 -45.56 51.99 -66.83
C PRO A 97 -45.03 50.67 -67.40
N GLU A 98 -44.00 50.12 -66.74
CA GLU A 98 -43.46 48.78 -66.97
C GLU A 98 -43.54 47.95 -65.67
N ASP A 99 -43.71 46.62 -65.79
CA ASP A 99 -43.86 45.70 -64.64
C ASP A 99 -42.60 45.67 -63.74
N VAL A 100 -41.42 45.79 -64.34
CA VAL A 100 -40.15 46.02 -63.64
C VAL A 100 -39.54 47.28 -64.25
N PRO A 101 -39.44 48.39 -63.50
CA PRO A 101 -38.89 49.62 -64.04
C PRO A 101 -37.39 49.45 -64.36
N PRO A 102 -36.88 50.14 -65.38
CA PRO A 102 -35.45 50.31 -65.60
C PRO A 102 -34.72 50.84 -64.36
N VAL A 103 -33.40 50.63 -64.32
CA VAL A 103 -32.52 51.30 -63.34
C VAL A 103 -32.70 52.81 -63.37
N GLY A 104 -32.87 53.36 -64.58
CA GLY A 104 -32.97 54.79 -64.80
C GLY A 104 -31.69 55.53 -64.45
N TRP A 105 -31.79 56.86 -64.36
CA TRP A 105 -30.67 57.75 -64.08
C TRP A 105 -30.55 58.11 -62.60
N ALA A 106 -31.34 57.52 -61.71
CA ALA A 106 -31.27 57.76 -60.28
C ALA A 106 -29.85 57.61 -59.67
N PRO A 107 -29.02 56.61 -60.03
CA PRO A 107 -27.63 56.53 -59.54
C PRO A 107 -26.75 57.68 -60.03
N HIS A 108 -26.91 58.10 -61.28
CA HIS A 108 -26.20 59.24 -61.87
C HIS A 108 -26.56 60.56 -61.17
N ILE A 109 -27.86 60.78 -60.95
CA ILE A 109 -28.38 61.93 -60.20
C ILE A 109 -27.82 61.95 -58.77
N ALA A 110 -27.82 60.79 -58.09
CA ALA A 110 -27.31 60.68 -56.73
C ALA A 110 -25.81 60.99 -56.65
N ALA A 111 -25.02 60.52 -57.62
CA ALA A 111 -23.57 60.77 -57.67
C ALA A 111 -23.25 62.26 -57.94
N MET A 112 -23.94 62.89 -58.90
CA MET A 112 -23.75 64.34 -59.16
C MET A 112 -24.20 65.20 -57.98
N ARG A 113 -25.30 64.84 -57.30
CA ARG A 113 -25.71 65.53 -56.07
C ARG A 113 -24.69 65.33 -54.94
N ALA A 114 -24.13 64.13 -54.80
CA ALA A 114 -23.07 63.88 -53.81
C ALA A 114 -21.84 64.76 -54.07
N LEU A 115 -21.43 64.95 -55.33
CA LEU A 115 -20.37 65.89 -55.69
C LEU A 115 -20.77 67.34 -55.35
N ARG A 116 -21.98 67.78 -55.69
CA ARG A 116 -22.45 69.15 -55.42
C ARG A 116 -22.61 69.47 -53.92
N GLU A 117 -22.92 68.46 -53.12
CA GLU A 117 -23.11 68.56 -51.67
C GLU A 117 -21.84 68.24 -50.86
N GLU A 118 -20.68 68.12 -51.52
CA GLU A 118 -19.38 67.81 -50.88
C GLU A 118 -19.34 66.45 -50.15
N ARG A 119 -20.19 65.50 -50.54
CA ARG A 119 -20.29 64.15 -49.95
C ARG A 119 -19.48 63.12 -50.76
N VAL A 120 -18.15 63.25 -50.70
CA VAL A 120 -17.18 62.37 -51.38
C VAL A 120 -16.32 61.65 -50.35
N ALA A 121 -16.01 60.36 -50.58
CA ALA A 121 -15.21 59.55 -49.65
C ALA A 121 -13.72 59.98 -49.62
N GLY A 122 -13.17 60.38 -50.77
CA GLY A 122 -11.84 60.99 -50.90
C GLY A 122 -11.85 62.52 -50.80
N ASP A 123 -10.75 63.15 -51.21
CA ASP A 123 -10.65 64.62 -51.24
C ASP A 123 -11.60 65.21 -52.30
N TRP A 124 -12.65 65.87 -51.83
CA TRP A 124 -13.63 66.54 -52.68
C TRP A 124 -12.98 67.59 -53.59
N GLU A 125 -12.00 68.34 -53.09
CA GLU A 125 -11.39 69.44 -53.85
C GLU A 125 -10.56 68.90 -55.02
N VAL A 126 -9.83 67.79 -54.82
CA VAL A 126 -9.09 67.10 -55.89
C VAL A 126 -10.04 66.58 -56.96
N LEU A 127 -11.12 65.89 -56.56
CA LEU A 127 -12.12 65.36 -57.49
C LEU A 127 -12.85 66.47 -58.26
N ALA A 128 -13.26 67.52 -57.57
CA ALA A 128 -13.98 68.65 -58.17
C ALA A 128 -13.09 69.42 -59.16
N ARG A 129 -11.85 69.75 -58.78
CA ARG A 129 -10.87 70.40 -59.68
C ARG A 129 -10.59 69.54 -60.90
N PHE A 130 -10.34 68.24 -60.73
CA PHE A 130 -10.15 67.31 -61.84
C PHE A 130 -11.30 67.38 -62.86
N LEU A 131 -12.54 67.45 -62.36
CA LEU A 131 -13.72 67.44 -63.21
C LEU A 131 -13.99 68.78 -63.91
N VAL A 132 -13.92 69.91 -63.22
CA VAL A 132 -14.31 71.22 -63.80
C VAL A 132 -13.15 72.10 -64.23
N ALA A 133 -11.96 71.93 -63.65
CA ALA A 133 -10.78 72.77 -63.89
C ALA A 133 -9.46 71.97 -63.80
N PRO A 134 -9.27 70.90 -64.60
CA PRO A 134 -8.13 69.98 -64.47
C PRO A 134 -6.77 70.69 -64.58
N GLY A 135 -6.66 71.76 -65.38
CA GLY A 135 -5.43 72.55 -65.53
C GLY A 135 -4.99 73.32 -64.29
N SER A 136 -5.85 73.44 -63.27
CA SER A 136 -5.51 74.04 -61.96
C SER A 136 -5.03 73.03 -60.92
N LEU A 137 -5.01 71.73 -61.27
CA LEU A 137 -4.61 70.67 -60.35
C LEU A 137 -3.09 70.46 -60.39
N GLU A 138 -2.44 70.51 -59.23
CA GLU A 138 -1.05 70.06 -59.05
C GLU A 138 -1.01 68.52 -58.92
N GLU A 139 0.18 67.91 -59.00
CA GLU A 139 0.32 66.45 -58.81
C GLU A 139 -0.25 66.04 -57.43
N ALA A 140 -1.24 65.14 -57.44
CA ALA A 140 -1.95 64.65 -56.25
C ALA A 140 -1.80 63.13 -56.15
N GLU A 141 -1.48 62.60 -54.97
CA GLU A 141 -1.26 61.15 -54.77
C GLU A 141 -2.57 60.34 -54.96
N GLU A 142 -3.70 61.02 -54.77
CA GLU A 142 -5.06 60.50 -54.86
C GLU A 142 -5.56 60.34 -56.31
N LEU A 143 -4.95 60.99 -57.30
CA LEU A 143 -5.38 60.92 -58.70
C LEU A 143 -4.23 60.49 -59.62
N ARG A 144 -4.45 59.41 -60.38
CA ARG A 144 -3.48 58.89 -61.36
C ARG A 144 -4.13 58.72 -62.73
N LEU A 145 -3.56 59.35 -63.76
CA LEU A 145 -4.02 59.20 -65.15
C LEU A 145 -2.98 58.40 -65.93
N VAL A 146 -3.38 57.28 -66.53
CA VAL A 146 -2.47 56.43 -67.30
C VAL A 146 -2.93 56.33 -68.75
N SER A 147 -2.10 56.83 -69.67
CA SER A 147 -2.29 56.66 -71.11
C SER A 147 -1.62 55.36 -71.57
N ALA A 148 -2.40 54.35 -71.95
CA ALA A 148 -1.85 53.04 -72.37
C ALA A 148 -2.69 52.37 -73.47
N GLU A 149 -2.03 51.97 -74.57
CA GLU A 149 -2.64 51.11 -75.60
C GLU A 149 -2.91 49.67 -75.09
N LYS A 150 -2.21 49.25 -74.02
CA LYS A 150 -2.38 47.95 -73.33
C LYS A 150 -2.92 48.14 -71.91
N GLY A 151 -4.09 48.77 -71.78
CA GLY A 151 -4.70 49.08 -70.48
C GLY A 151 -4.87 47.88 -69.54
N ASP A 152 -5.11 46.67 -70.06
CA ASP A 152 -5.41 45.47 -69.27
C ASP A 152 -4.24 44.98 -68.39
N GLU A 153 -3.00 45.14 -68.86
CA GLU A 153 -1.80 44.77 -68.08
C GLU A 153 -1.62 45.73 -66.91
N VAL A 154 -1.81 47.04 -67.17
CA VAL A 154 -1.72 48.11 -66.17
C VAL A 154 -2.79 47.96 -65.10
N VAL A 155 -4.06 47.73 -65.48
CA VAL A 155 -5.16 47.52 -64.53
C VAL A 155 -4.86 46.32 -63.62
N ARG A 156 -4.32 45.21 -64.16
CA ARG A 156 -3.97 44.03 -63.37
C ARG A 156 -2.84 44.28 -62.37
N GLU A 157 -1.82 45.05 -62.77
CA GLU A 157 -0.70 45.41 -61.88
C GLU A 157 -1.20 46.26 -60.70
N ILE A 158 -2.04 47.26 -60.96
CA ILE A 158 -2.62 48.13 -59.93
C ILE A 158 -3.50 47.33 -58.96
N VAL A 159 -4.34 46.42 -59.48
CA VAL A 159 -5.17 45.55 -58.63
C VAL A 159 -4.31 44.70 -57.70
N ARG A 160 -3.20 44.13 -58.19
CA ARG A 160 -2.29 43.33 -57.36
C ARG A 160 -1.56 44.15 -56.32
N GLU A 161 -1.12 45.36 -56.67
CA GLU A 161 -0.50 46.28 -55.72
C GLU A 161 -1.46 46.61 -54.57
N LEU A 162 -2.72 46.89 -54.90
CA LEU A 162 -3.76 47.19 -53.90
C LEU A 162 -4.12 45.97 -53.06
N ALA A 163 -4.29 44.80 -53.67
CA ALA A 163 -4.58 43.57 -52.93
C ALA A 163 -3.43 43.18 -51.98
N ALA A 164 -2.17 43.36 -52.40
CA ALA A 164 -1.00 43.11 -51.54
C ALA A 164 -0.90 44.10 -50.36
N ALA A 165 -1.55 45.26 -50.46
CA ALA A 165 -1.68 46.25 -49.40
C ALA A 165 -2.98 46.09 -48.58
N ASP A 166 -3.71 44.98 -48.75
CA ASP A 166 -5.02 44.70 -48.14
C ASP A 166 -6.08 45.79 -48.44
N GLY A 167 -5.97 46.47 -49.58
CA GLY A 167 -6.87 47.55 -50.00
C GLY A 167 -8.02 47.06 -50.90
N ARG A 168 -9.21 47.67 -50.76
CA ARG A 168 -10.40 47.37 -51.56
C ARG A 168 -10.54 48.29 -52.77
N ALA A 169 -10.67 47.69 -53.95
CA ALA A 169 -10.78 48.41 -55.22
C ALA A 169 -12.16 48.22 -55.88
N LEU A 170 -12.68 49.31 -56.45
CA LEU A 170 -13.82 49.32 -57.35
C LEU A 170 -13.31 49.51 -58.78
N LEU A 171 -13.51 48.52 -59.66
CA LEU A 171 -13.15 48.59 -61.07
C LEU A 171 -14.39 48.84 -61.93
N VAL A 172 -14.45 50.02 -62.55
CA VAL A 172 -15.50 50.40 -63.50
C VAL A 172 -15.04 50.07 -64.91
N ALA A 173 -15.86 49.32 -65.64
CA ALA A 173 -15.69 49.07 -67.06
C ALA A 173 -16.90 49.62 -67.85
N PRO A 174 -16.70 50.15 -69.07
CA PRO A 174 -17.77 50.79 -69.84
C PRO A 174 -18.88 49.82 -70.26
N THR A 175 -18.56 48.54 -70.48
CA THR A 175 -19.52 47.51 -70.91
C THR A 175 -19.45 46.23 -70.07
N PRO A 176 -20.54 45.44 -70.00
CA PRO A 176 -20.54 44.15 -69.29
C PRO A 176 -19.53 43.14 -69.85
N GLU A 177 -19.33 43.13 -71.18
CA GLU A 177 -18.35 42.28 -71.85
C GLU A 177 -16.94 42.65 -71.40
N ARG A 178 -16.64 43.95 -71.34
CA ARG A 178 -15.34 44.45 -70.89
C ARG A 178 -15.06 44.17 -69.42
N ALA A 179 -16.06 44.33 -68.55
CA ALA A 179 -15.99 43.95 -67.15
C ALA A 179 -15.63 42.46 -66.98
N SER A 180 -16.24 41.60 -67.81
CA SER A 180 -15.99 40.15 -67.80
C SER A 180 -14.60 39.81 -68.33
N ASP A 181 -14.12 40.47 -69.38
CA ASP A 181 -12.81 40.22 -69.97
C ASP A 181 -11.66 40.65 -69.06
N LEU A 182 -11.77 41.81 -68.39
CA LEU A 182 -10.80 42.25 -67.39
C LEU A 182 -10.69 41.26 -66.22
N LEU A 183 -11.83 40.68 -65.84
CA LEU A 183 -11.91 39.72 -64.75
C LEU A 183 -11.31 38.34 -65.10
N ARG A 184 -11.43 37.87 -66.36
CA ARG A 184 -10.81 36.59 -66.80
C ARG A 184 -9.30 36.57 -66.56
N GLY A 185 -8.63 37.72 -66.62
CA GLY A 185 -7.20 37.85 -66.34
C GLY A 185 -6.83 37.72 -64.86
N LEU A 186 -7.81 37.83 -63.95
CA LEU A 186 -7.66 37.83 -62.49
C LEU A 186 -8.32 36.61 -61.82
N GLU A 187 -9.19 35.88 -62.53
CA GLU A 187 -9.94 34.72 -62.01
C GLU A 187 -9.07 33.58 -61.43
N ASN A 188 -7.83 33.43 -61.93
CA ASN A 188 -6.89 32.41 -61.48
C ASN A 188 -5.92 32.90 -60.40
N ASP A 189 -6.04 34.14 -59.94
CA ASP A 189 -5.17 34.70 -58.92
C ASP A 189 -5.70 34.30 -57.52
N PRO A 190 -4.97 33.45 -56.75
CA PRO A 190 -5.45 32.98 -55.46
C PRO A 190 -5.41 34.04 -54.37
N GLU A 191 -4.76 35.18 -54.62
CA GLU A 191 -4.55 36.27 -53.65
C GLU A 191 -5.60 37.39 -53.76
N VAL A 192 -6.46 37.38 -54.78
CA VAL A 192 -7.44 38.45 -55.03
C VAL A 192 -8.86 37.89 -54.99
N PHE A 193 -9.64 38.24 -53.97
CA PHE A 193 -11.06 37.94 -53.97
C PHE A 193 -11.82 38.94 -54.85
N SER A 194 -12.18 38.48 -56.05
CA SER A 194 -12.89 39.27 -57.05
C SER A 194 -14.39 39.00 -57.08
N LEU A 195 -15.18 40.07 -57.22
CA LEU A 195 -16.64 40.05 -57.31
C LEU A 195 -17.10 40.76 -58.59
N LEU A 196 -17.86 40.06 -59.44
CA LEU A 196 -18.46 40.62 -60.64
C LEU A 196 -19.89 41.08 -60.38
N ILE A 197 -20.20 42.31 -60.79
CA ILE A 197 -21.58 42.82 -60.86
C ILE A 197 -22.12 42.56 -62.27
N GLU A 198 -22.92 41.52 -62.41
CA GLU A 198 -23.57 41.16 -63.68
C GLU A 198 -24.90 41.93 -63.84
N THR A 199 -24.97 42.87 -64.79
CA THR A 199 -26.22 43.58 -65.14
C THR A 199 -27.09 42.76 -66.10
N ARG A 200 -28.41 42.70 -65.87
CA ARG A 200 -29.37 41.93 -66.70
C ARG A 200 -30.43 42.84 -67.36
N PRO A 201 -30.59 42.80 -68.69
CA PRO A 201 -31.70 43.44 -69.39
C PRO A 201 -32.95 42.55 -69.49
N ALA A 202 -34.14 43.13 -69.65
CA ALA A 202 -35.44 42.42 -69.63
C ALA A 202 -35.59 41.30 -70.68
N THR A 203 -34.97 41.42 -71.86
CA THR A 203 -35.11 40.41 -72.93
C THR A 203 -34.36 39.10 -72.67
N ALA A 204 -33.45 39.09 -71.68
CA ALA A 204 -32.74 37.86 -71.30
C ALA A 204 -33.65 36.87 -70.54
N GLU A 205 -34.79 37.34 -69.99
CA GLU A 205 -35.71 36.51 -69.21
C GLU A 205 -36.74 35.77 -70.09
N ALA A 206 -36.88 36.11 -71.38
CA ALA A 206 -37.84 35.44 -72.28
C ALA A 206 -37.30 34.15 -72.94
N GLU A 207 -35.97 33.97 -73.07
CA GLU A 207 -35.36 32.74 -73.62
C GLU A 207 -34.68 31.86 -72.55
N ALA A 208 -34.34 32.40 -71.39
CA ALA A 208 -33.65 31.63 -70.33
C ALA A 208 -34.61 30.89 -69.36
N ASP A 209 -35.89 31.27 -69.31
CA ASP A 209 -36.90 30.66 -68.42
C ASP A 209 -37.72 29.53 -69.09
N SER A 210 -37.27 29.06 -70.25
CA SER A 210 -37.87 27.92 -71.00
C SER A 210 -37.02 26.63 -70.94
N VAL A 211 -36.17 26.48 -69.93
CA VAL A 211 -35.63 25.18 -69.53
C VAL A 211 -36.26 24.82 -68.20
N GLU A 212 -37.41 24.15 -68.27
CA GLU A 212 -38.03 23.46 -67.16
C GLU A 212 -36.94 22.67 -66.40
N THR A 213 -36.66 23.12 -65.17
CA THR A 213 -36.21 22.24 -64.11
C THR A 213 -37.14 21.04 -64.09
N GLN A 214 -36.65 19.89 -64.53
CA GLN A 214 -37.32 18.61 -64.30
C GLN A 214 -37.57 18.49 -62.80
N GLY A 215 -38.84 18.66 -62.42
CA GLY A 215 -39.32 18.33 -61.09
C GLY A 215 -39.08 16.85 -60.84
N PHE A 216 -38.19 16.53 -59.90
CA PHE A 216 -38.18 15.22 -59.30
C PHE A 216 -39.45 15.05 -58.45
N PRO A 217 -40.04 13.84 -58.40
CA PRO A 217 -41.33 13.61 -57.77
C PRO A 217 -41.26 13.81 -56.25
N PRO A 218 -42.39 14.12 -55.59
CA PRO A 218 -42.43 14.23 -54.14
C PRO A 218 -42.13 12.85 -53.55
N VAL A 219 -41.14 12.78 -52.65
CA VAL A 219 -40.91 11.60 -51.82
C VAL A 219 -41.82 11.75 -50.60
N ASP A 220 -42.70 10.75 -50.45
CA ASP A 220 -43.61 10.58 -49.32
C ASP A 220 -42.87 10.52 -47.98
N ASP A 221 -43.55 11.03 -46.96
CA ASP A 221 -43.27 10.79 -45.54
C ASP A 221 -43.06 9.29 -45.28
N ASP A 222 -41.87 8.91 -44.82
CA ASP A 222 -41.70 7.67 -44.07
C ASP A 222 -40.62 7.80 -42.99
N ALA A 223 -41.09 7.56 -41.76
CA ALA A 223 -40.41 6.94 -40.63
C ALA A 223 -39.08 7.52 -40.14
N VAL A 224 -39.19 8.25 -39.03
CA VAL A 224 -38.21 8.35 -37.96
C VAL A 224 -37.78 6.94 -37.53
N GLU A 225 -36.51 6.58 -37.72
CA GLU A 225 -35.87 5.49 -36.99
C GLU A 225 -34.58 6.00 -36.32
N ALA A 226 -34.56 5.91 -34.99
CA ALA A 226 -33.48 6.38 -34.14
C ALA A 226 -32.22 5.50 -34.28
N PRO A 227 -31.00 6.06 -34.10
CA PRO A 227 -29.78 5.26 -34.15
C PRO A 227 -29.62 4.40 -32.88
N PRO A 228 -29.06 3.17 -32.96
CA PRO A 228 -28.71 2.43 -31.78
C PRO A 228 -27.41 2.96 -31.16
N VAL A 229 -27.48 3.20 -29.85
CA VAL A 229 -26.35 3.44 -28.95
C VAL A 229 -25.37 2.27 -29.01
N ARG A 230 -24.08 2.55 -29.25
CA ARG A 230 -22.96 1.68 -28.87
C ARG A 230 -21.75 2.50 -28.43
N GLU A 231 -21.32 2.27 -27.19
CA GLU A 231 -19.93 2.46 -26.76
C GLU A 231 -19.25 1.06 -26.65
N PRO A 232 -17.97 0.94 -26.22
CA PRO A 232 -16.80 1.03 -27.07
C PRO A 232 -15.95 -0.26 -27.00
N GLY A 233 -15.10 -0.50 -28.00
CA GLY A 233 -13.94 -1.38 -27.80
C GLY A 233 -13.43 -2.17 -29.00
N SER A 234 -12.11 -2.17 -29.11
CA SER A 234 -11.25 -3.19 -29.72
C SER A 234 -10.98 -3.13 -31.23
N HIS A 235 -9.80 -2.57 -31.52
CA HIS A 235 -8.80 -2.96 -32.53
C HIS A 235 -9.22 -3.80 -33.75
N GLY A 236 -8.97 -3.27 -34.94
CA GLY A 236 -8.87 -4.05 -36.18
C GLY A 236 -8.48 -3.19 -37.38
N THR A 237 -7.28 -3.44 -37.91
CA THR A 237 -6.60 -2.79 -39.05
C THR A 237 -7.43 -2.74 -40.34
N VAL A 238 -7.46 -1.58 -41.00
CA VAL A 238 -8.03 -1.40 -42.36
C VAL A 238 -6.95 -1.70 -43.40
N GLU A 239 -7.12 -2.79 -44.14
CA GLU A 239 -6.33 -3.07 -45.34
C GLU A 239 -6.89 -2.31 -46.54
N PHE A 240 -6.06 -1.48 -47.17
CA PHE A 240 -6.36 -0.81 -48.43
C PHE A 240 -6.24 -1.80 -49.60
N ARG A 241 -7.28 -1.85 -50.44
CA ARG A 241 -7.22 -2.50 -51.75
C ARG A 241 -7.32 -1.41 -52.84
N PRO A 242 -6.29 -1.20 -53.68
CA PRO A 242 -6.37 -0.25 -54.77
C PRO A 242 -7.03 -0.92 -55.98
N VAL A 243 -8.07 -0.30 -56.54
CA VAL A 243 -8.58 -0.67 -57.86
C VAL A 243 -8.10 0.39 -58.84
N VAL A 244 -7.10 -0.02 -59.61
CA VAL A 244 -6.65 0.58 -60.86
C VAL A 244 -7.66 0.23 -61.96
N GLY A 245 -8.01 1.20 -62.80
CA GLY A 245 -8.77 0.94 -64.03
C GLY A 245 -9.24 2.19 -64.75
N LEU A 246 -8.33 2.84 -65.51
CA LEU A 246 -8.68 3.62 -66.71
C LEU A 246 -8.94 2.66 -67.88
N PRO A 247 -9.86 3.02 -68.79
CA PRO A 247 -9.44 3.45 -70.13
C PRO A 247 -10.20 4.73 -70.55
N GLU A 248 -9.51 5.81 -70.91
CA GLU A 248 -9.11 6.21 -72.28
C GLU A 248 -10.23 6.37 -73.34
N PRO A 249 -10.07 7.36 -74.23
CA PRO A 249 -11.15 8.21 -74.75
C PRO A 249 -11.68 7.73 -76.11
N GLN A 250 -12.91 8.09 -76.44
CA GLN A 250 -13.43 8.01 -77.80
C GLN A 250 -13.61 9.40 -78.38
N GLU A 251 -12.71 9.72 -79.31
CA GLU A 251 -12.88 10.71 -80.36
C GLU A 251 -13.99 10.29 -81.34
N GLY A 252 -14.65 11.30 -81.91
CA GLY A 252 -15.13 11.25 -83.29
C GLY A 252 -16.64 11.16 -83.45
N SER A 253 -17.26 12.26 -83.89
CA SER A 253 -18.12 12.23 -85.07
C SER A 253 -18.54 13.66 -85.47
N SER A 254 -17.85 14.17 -86.48
CA SER A 254 -18.31 15.23 -87.38
C SER A 254 -19.42 14.71 -88.32
N ALA A 255 -20.55 15.40 -88.42
CA ALA A 255 -21.47 15.36 -89.57
C ALA A 255 -22.37 16.62 -89.51
N VAL A 256 -22.16 17.64 -90.36
CA VAL A 256 -22.75 17.81 -91.70
C VAL A 256 -24.27 18.09 -91.65
N THR A 257 -24.57 19.39 -91.82
CA THR A 257 -25.64 20.01 -92.63
C THR A 257 -27.06 19.44 -92.57
N ARG A 258 -28.00 20.25 -92.05
CA ARG A 258 -29.31 20.44 -92.69
C ARG A 258 -29.95 21.77 -92.31
N ALA A 259 -30.09 22.63 -93.32
CA ALA A 259 -30.95 23.79 -93.32
C ALA A 259 -32.39 23.36 -93.64
N GLU A 260 -33.37 23.86 -92.88
CA GLU A 260 -34.79 24.05 -93.25
C GLU A 260 -35.52 24.77 -92.08
N PRO A 261 -36.68 25.39 -92.31
CA PRO A 261 -36.82 26.85 -92.35
C PRO A 261 -37.53 27.46 -91.13
N LEU A 262 -37.38 28.77 -90.99
CA LEU A 262 -38.01 29.65 -89.99
C LEU A 262 -39.55 29.48 -89.93
N PRO A 263 -40.15 29.36 -88.73
CA PRO A 263 -41.56 29.61 -88.52
C PRO A 263 -41.82 31.13 -88.49
N VAL A 264 -42.82 31.55 -89.26
CA VAL A 264 -43.35 32.92 -89.31
C VAL A 264 -44.00 33.27 -87.97
N LEU A 265 -43.49 34.33 -87.32
CA LEU A 265 -44.13 34.99 -86.18
C LEU A 265 -45.23 35.95 -86.68
N PRO A 266 -46.34 36.13 -85.95
CA PRO A 266 -47.40 37.07 -86.31
C PRO A 266 -46.94 38.53 -86.18
N ASP A 267 -47.34 39.34 -87.17
CA ASP A 267 -47.13 40.79 -87.23
C ASP A 267 -47.66 41.48 -85.95
N VAL A 268 -46.73 41.92 -85.11
CA VAL A 268 -46.94 43.01 -84.17
C VAL A 268 -46.14 44.18 -84.72
N ASP A 269 -46.85 45.23 -85.16
CA ASP A 269 -46.27 46.46 -85.72
C ASP A 269 -45.10 46.96 -84.84
N PRO A 270 -43.84 46.86 -85.32
CA PRO A 270 -42.74 47.53 -84.63
C PRO A 270 -42.82 49.02 -84.96
N ALA A 271 -42.91 49.84 -83.93
CA ALA A 271 -42.64 51.26 -84.04
C ALA A 271 -41.30 51.46 -84.76
N VAL A 272 -41.34 52.21 -85.86
CA VAL A 272 -40.20 52.55 -86.70
C VAL A 272 -39.03 53.03 -85.83
N PRO A 273 -37.82 52.48 -85.96
CA PRO A 273 -36.67 52.91 -85.16
C PRO A 273 -36.23 54.31 -85.60
N GLU A 274 -36.23 55.26 -84.68
CA GLU A 274 -35.42 56.47 -84.82
C GLU A 274 -33.96 56.12 -84.48
N GLU A 275 -33.03 56.53 -85.33
CA GLU A 275 -31.63 56.09 -85.42
C GLU A 275 -30.82 56.27 -84.10
N GLY A 276 -30.18 55.19 -83.60
CA GLY A 276 -29.15 55.22 -82.53
C GLY A 276 -29.25 54.10 -81.46
N PRO A 277 -28.15 53.71 -80.78
CA PRO A 277 -28.20 52.78 -79.63
C PRO A 277 -28.84 53.44 -78.40
N SER A 278 -29.59 52.66 -77.61
CA SER A 278 -30.25 53.13 -76.38
C SER A 278 -29.34 52.97 -75.15
N ALA A 279 -29.41 53.93 -74.24
CA ALA A 279 -28.59 54.01 -73.03
C ALA A 279 -28.80 52.81 -72.07
N PRO A 280 -27.78 52.35 -71.34
CA PRO A 280 -27.90 51.21 -70.41
C PRO A 280 -28.99 51.42 -69.33
N GLU A 281 -29.26 52.65 -68.93
CA GLU A 281 -30.23 53.04 -67.91
C GLU A 281 -31.67 52.71 -68.30
N THR A 282 -31.98 52.67 -69.60
CA THR A 282 -33.32 52.35 -70.12
C THR A 282 -33.55 50.85 -70.26
N ARG A 283 -32.49 50.04 -70.31
CA ARG A 283 -32.54 48.60 -70.63
C ARG A 283 -32.15 47.66 -69.48
N VAL A 284 -31.28 48.08 -68.57
CA VAL A 284 -30.91 47.27 -67.39
C VAL A 284 -32.09 47.28 -66.41
N ARG A 285 -32.38 46.13 -65.79
CA ARG A 285 -33.47 45.95 -64.82
C ARG A 285 -32.98 45.47 -63.46
N SER A 286 -31.97 44.59 -63.45
CA SER A 286 -31.37 44.06 -62.22
C SER A 286 -29.86 43.90 -62.36
N ALA A 287 -29.18 43.74 -61.22
CA ALA A 287 -27.78 43.39 -61.15
C ALA A 287 -27.56 42.32 -60.08
N ALA A 288 -26.73 41.33 -60.38
CA ALA A 288 -26.40 40.23 -59.47
C ALA A 288 -24.91 40.24 -59.13
N LEU A 289 -24.60 39.98 -57.85
CA LEU A 289 -23.23 39.81 -57.39
C LEU A 289 -22.80 38.35 -57.59
N ARG A 290 -21.75 38.15 -58.37
CA ARG A 290 -21.17 36.84 -58.62
C ARG A 290 -19.73 36.80 -58.14
N PRO A 291 -19.38 35.96 -57.14
CA PRO A 291 -18.00 35.73 -56.79
C PRO A 291 -17.31 34.98 -57.94
N VAL A 292 -16.09 35.39 -58.28
CA VAL A 292 -15.29 34.78 -59.34
C VAL A 292 -14.02 34.17 -58.75
N GLY A 293 -13.66 32.98 -59.21
CA GLY A 293 -12.59 32.17 -58.63
C GLY A 293 -12.94 31.46 -57.31
N GLU A 294 -11.95 30.81 -56.71
CA GLU A 294 -12.07 30.05 -55.44
C GLU A 294 -11.29 30.66 -54.26
N ALA A 295 -10.58 31.77 -54.46
CA ALA A 295 -9.72 32.41 -53.47
C ALA A 295 -10.44 32.66 -52.13
N TRP A 296 -11.67 33.18 -52.16
CA TRP A 296 -12.49 33.40 -50.96
C TRP A 296 -12.84 32.10 -50.22
N ARG A 297 -13.15 31.01 -50.94
CA ARG A 297 -13.42 29.70 -50.32
C ARG A 297 -12.16 29.16 -49.65
N GLN A 298 -11.01 29.27 -50.32
CA GLN A 298 -9.73 28.80 -49.80
C GLN A 298 -9.28 29.59 -48.57
N SER A 299 -9.49 30.91 -48.56
CA SER A 299 -9.25 31.80 -47.42
C SER A 299 -10.09 31.37 -46.22
N TRP A 300 -11.42 31.26 -46.39
CA TRP A 300 -12.33 30.88 -45.30
C TRP A 300 -12.12 29.44 -44.81
N ASP A 301 -11.86 28.48 -45.70
CA ASP A 301 -11.49 27.11 -45.31
C ASP A 301 -10.17 27.06 -44.52
N THR A 302 -9.22 27.94 -44.85
CA THR A 302 -7.96 28.05 -44.12
C THR A 302 -8.17 28.66 -42.75
N GLU A 303 -8.99 29.72 -42.63
CA GLU A 303 -9.40 30.30 -41.35
C GLU A 303 -10.08 29.25 -40.46
N VAL A 304 -11.05 28.49 -40.99
CA VAL A 304 -11.73 27.42 -40.25
C VAL A 304 -10.75 26.35 -39.76
N ARG A 305 -9.79 25.93 -40.59
CA ARG A 305 -8.76 24.95 -40.20
C ARG A 305 -7.87 25.47 -39.07
N LEU A 306 -7.44 26.73 -39.14
CA LEU A 306 -6.63 27.37 -38.10
C LEU A 306 -7.41 27.52 -36.80
N LEU A 307 -8.66 27.96 -36.85
CA LEU A 307 -9.54 28.08 -35.66
C LEU A 307 -9.78 26.71 -35.00
N ARG A 308 -10.02 25.65 -35.78
CA ARG A 308 -10.16 24.28 -35.25
C ARG A 308 -8.89 23.78 -34.58
N ARG A 309 -7.71 24.04 -35.17
CA ARG A 309 -6.41 23.72 -34.56
C ARG A 309 -6.18 24.52 -33.28
N GLY A 310 -6.58 25.79 -33.27
CA GLY A 310 -6.53 26.65 -32.08
C GLY A 310 -7.39 26.10 -30.94
N LEU A 311 -8.62 25.68 -31.24
CA LEU A 311 -9.53 25.05 -30.26
C LEU A 311 -8.94 23.79 -29.62
N MET A 312 -8.30 22.90 -30.40
CA MET A 312 -7.62 21.74 -29.82
C MET A 312 -6.52 22.13 -28.83
N SER A 313 -5.78 23.19 -29.12
CA SER A 313 -4.71 23.69 -28.25
C SER A 313 -5.29 24.27 -26.95
N LEU A 314 -6.43 24.97 -27.04
CA LEU A 314 -7.18 25.52 -25.90
C LEU A 314 -7.77 24.42 -24.99
N GLU A 315 -8.16 23.27 -25.55
CA GLU A 315 -8.62 22.11 -24.77
C GLU A 315 -7.47 21.32 -24.13
N GLN A 316 -6.29 21.33 -24.75
CA GLN A 316 -5.14 20.55 -24.29
C GLN A 316 -4.46 21.19 -23.07
N TRP A 317 -4.32 22.51 -23.03
CA TRP A 317 -3.63 23.19 -21.92
C TRP A 317 -4.21 22.88 -20.53
N PRO A 318 -5.55 22.93 -20.28
CA PRO A 318 -6.09 22.58 -18.97
C PRO A 318 -5.78 21.13 -18.54
N ARG A 319 -5.68 20.21 -19.50
CA ARG A 319 -5.31 18.81 -19.24
C ARG A 319 -3.84 18.70 -18.84
N ASP A 320 -2.95 19.39 -19.56
CA ASP A 320 -1.51 19.41 -19.25
C ASP A 320 -1.23 20.10 -17.90
N ALA A 321 -1.93 21.19 -17.60
CA ALA A 321 -1.84 21.90 -16.32
C ALA A 321 -2.34 21.02 -15.15
N ALA A 322 -3.42 20.26 -15.34
CA ALA A 322 -3.89 19.28 -14.36
C ALA A 322 -2.89 18.12 -14.18
N ALA A 323 -2.32 17.62 -15.27
CA ALA A 323 -1.30 16.56 -15.23
C ALA A 323 -0.04 17.03 -14.49
N LEU A 324 0.44 18.25 -14.74
CA LEU A 324 1.57 18.84 -14.02
C LEU A 324 1.29 18.92 -12.51
N LYS A 325 0.11 19.41 -12.11
CA LYS A 325 -0.27 19.46 -10.68
C LYS A 325 -0.33 18.06 -10.04
N ALA A 326 -0.84 17.06 -10.76
CA ALA A 326 -0.89 15.69 -10.28
C ALA A 326 0.52 15.11 -10.06
N VAL A 327 1.42 15.28 -11.03
CA VAL A 327 2.82 14.82 -10.94
C VAL A 327 3.56 15.55 -9.82
N GLN A 328 3.36 16.87 -9.65
CA GLN A 328 3.93 17.63 -8.52
C GLN A 328 3.45 17.09 -7.16
N GLY A 329 2.15 16.82 -7.02
CA GLY A 329 1.58 16.27 -5.80
C GLY A 329 2.08 14.87 -5.47
N GLU A 330 2.25 14.01 -6.47
CA GLU A 330 2.83 12.67 -6.28
C GLU A 330 4.32 12.74 -5.92
N HIS A 331 5.09 13.60 -6.60
CA HIS A 331 6.51 13.81 -6.32
C HIS A 331 6.74 14.23 -4.87
N LEU A 332 5.97 15.19 -4.36
CA LEU A 332 6.06 15.64 -2.97
C LEU A 332 5.72 14.51 -1.99
N ARG A 333 4.57 13.85 -2.18
CA ARG A 333 4.13 12.75 -1.31
C ARG A 333 5.17 11.64 -1.24
N ARG A 334 5.72 11.25 -2.40
CA ARG A 334 6.71 10.18 -2.45
C ARG A 334 8.04 10.60 -1.80
N GLY A 335 8.44 11.86 -1.94
CA GLY A 335 9.57 12.42 -1.21
C GLY A 335 9.39 12.29 0.31
N GLU A 336 8.23 12.70 0.83
CA GLU A 336 7.88 12.58 2.26
C GLU A 336 7.87 11.13 2.76
N GLU A 337 7.33 10.19 1.98
CA GLU A 337 7.34 8.76 2.28
C GLU A 337 8.77 8.20 2.38
N LEU A 338 9.62 8.52 1.40
CA LEU A 338 11.02 8.08 1.37
C LEU A 338 11.83 8.68 2.54
N GLU A 339 11.58 9.93 2.92
CA GLU A 339 12.18 10.55 4.11
C GLU A 339 11.72 9.88 5.41
N ALA A 340 10.44 9.52 5.52
CA ALA A 340 9.91 8.78 6.66
C ALA A 340 10.51 7.35 6.77
N GLU A 341 10.65 6.65 5.64
CA GLU A 341 11.33 5.34 5.57
C GLU A 341 12.80 5.44 6.03
N ARG A 342 13.55 6.45 5.56
CA ARG A 342 14.93 6.72 5.98
C ARG A 342 15.04 7.02 7.47
N THR A 343 14.13 7.85 7.99
CA THR A 343 14.08 8.20 9.41
C THR A 343 13.81 6.97 10.27
N THR A 344 12.92 6.08 9.82
CA THR A 344 12.61 4.82 10.51
C THR A 344 13.85 3.92 10.60
N LEU A 345 14.58 3.75 9.49
CA LEU A 345 15.83 2.97 9.48
C LEU A 345 16.91 3.60 10.36
N SER A 346 17.07 4.93 10.30
CA SER A 346 18.01 5.67 11.16
C SER A 346 17.69 5.48 12.64
N ASN A 347 16.43 5.54 13.03
CA ASN A 347 16.01 5.31 14.41
C ASN A 347 16.28 3.87 14.86
N ALA A 348 16.03 2.89 13.99
CA ALA A 348 16.32 1.48 14.28
C ALA A 348 17.82 1.23 14.48
N ILE A 349 18.68 1.88 13.68
CA ILE A 349 20.14 1.82 13.86
C ILE A 349 20.54 2.33 15.24
N GLU A 350 20.04 3.49 15.66
CA GLU A 350 20.34 4.07 16.97
C GLU A 350 19.80 3.22 18.12
N GLU A 351 18.62 2.62 17.97
CA GLU A 351 18.07 1.65 18.93
C GLU A 351 18.97 0.42 19.06
N PHE A 352 19.42 -0.16 17.95
CA PHE A 352 20.32 -1.32 17.98
C PHE A 352 21.70 -0.97 18.56
N ARG A 353 22.25 0.21 18.26
CA ARG A 353 23.51 0.70 18.87
C ARG A 353 23.36 0.88 20.38
N THR A 354 22.26 1.47 20.83
CA THR A 354 21.95 1.64 22.25
C THR A 354 21.81 0.28 22.94
N ALA A 355 21.11 -0.66 22.31
CA ALA A 355 20.95 -2.02 22.83
C ALA A 355 22.29 -2.78 22.88
N ALA A 356 23.17 -2.59 21.90
CA ALA A 356 24.51 -3.16 21.90
C ALA A 356 25.35 -2.62 23.06
N ALA A 357 25.39 -1.30 23.23
CA ALA A 357 26.14 -0.65 24.32
C ALA A 357 25.62 -1.07 25.71
N ALA A 358 24.29 -1.14 25.89
CA ALA A 358 23.70 -1.60 27.15
C ALA A 358 24.03 -3.08 27.44
N ALA A 359 24.07 -3.93 26.40
CA ALA A 359 24.45 -5.32 26.55
C ALA A 359 25.95 -5.51 26.82
N GLU A 360 26.82 -4.68 26.25
CA GLU A 360 28.26 -4.66 26.58
C GLU A 360 28.49 -4.23 28.03
N GLN A 361 27.87 -3.14 28.46
CA GLN A 361 27.94 -2.70 29.86
C GLN A 361 27.43 -3.80 30.82
N GLY A 362 26.31 -4.44 30.49
CA GLY A 362 25.80 -5.57 31.28
C GLY A 362 26.75 -6.78 31.31
N ALA A 363 27.54 -6.99 30.25
CA ALA A 363 28.57 -8.03 30.24
C ALA A 363 29.76 -7.67 31.15
N GLU A 364 30.22 -6.43 31.10
CA GLU A 364 31.31 -5.91 31.94
C GLU A 364 30.93 -5.95 33.43
N GLU A 365 29.72 -5.54 33.79
CA GLU A 365 29.21 -5.59 35.16
C GLU A 365 29.14 -7.04 35.69
N ALA A 366 28.68 -7.98 34.85
CA ALA A 366 28.62 -9.39 35.20
C ALA A 366 30.01 -10.04 35.33
N GLU A 367 30.99 -9.58 34.56
CA GLU A 367 32.39 -10.00 34.68
C GLU A 367 33.06 -9.47 35.93
N ALA A 368 32.89 -8.17 36.22
CA ALA A 368 33.36 -7.58 37.46
C ALA A 368 32.77 -8.32 38.68
N GLU A 369 31.49 -8.71 38.62
CA GLU A 369 30.89 -9.53 39.68
C GLU A 369 31.49 -10.94 39.75
N ALA A 370 31.76 -11.57 38.60
CA ALA A 370 32.42 -12.88 38.57
C ALA A 370 33.85 -12.81 39.15
N GLU A 371 34.59 -11.73 38.92
CA GLU A 371 35.91 -11.48 39.50
C GLU A 371 35.82 -11.25 41.01
N ARG A 372 34.86 -10.45 41.49
CA ARG A 372 34.59 -10.28 42.92
C ARG A 372 34.30 -11.62 43.59
N LEU A 373 33.45 -12.45 42.99
CA LEU A 373 33.11 -13.78 43.52
C LEU A 373 34.28 -14.76 43.44
N ALA A 374 35.19 -14.62 42.47
CA ALA A 374 36.42 -15.41 42.41
C ALA A 374 37.36 -15.08 43.58
N ALA A 375 37.45 -13.81 43.98
CA ALA A 375 38.20 -13.39 45.16
C ALA A 375 37.58 -13.97 46.45
N VAL A 376 36.25 -13.89 46.60
CA VAL A 376 35.52 -14.47 47.74
C VAL A 376 35.70 -16.00 47.79
N GLN A 377 35.67 -16.67 46.64
CA GLN A 377 35.92 -18.11 46.55
C GLN A 377 37.34 -18.43 47.06
N ALA A 378 38.36 -17.70 46.60
CA ALA A 378 39.75 -17.92 46.99
C ALA A 378 39.98 -17.69 48.49
N GLU A 379 39.41 -16.62 49.06
CA GLU A 379 39.46 -16.33 50.50
C GLU A 379 38.80 -17.47 51.31
N ALA A 380 37.62 -17.92 50.89
CA ALA A 380 36.93 -19.03 51.57
C ALA A 380 37.66 -20.38 51.43
N GLU A 381 38.34 -20.63 50.30
CA GLU A 381 39.18 -21.82 50.11
C GLU A 381 40.42 -21.80 51.01
N GLU A 382 41.05 -20.63 51.21
CA GLU A 382 42.15 -20.44 52.14
C GLU A 382 41.68 -20.65 53.60
N GLU A 383 40.53 -20.08 53.98
CA GLU A 383 39.91 -20.29 55.29
C GLU A 383 39.57 -21.78 55.56
N LEU A 384 39.26 -22.57 54.52
CA LEU A 384 38.85 -23.96 54.64
C LEU A 384 39.99 -24.92 54.99
N ALA A 385 41.23 -24.58 54.62
CA ALA A 385 42.39 -25.47 54.78
C ALA A 385 42.61 -25.87 56.25
N GLY A 386 42.66 -24.89 57.16
CA GLY A 386 42.89 -25.13 58.59
C GLY A 386 41.81 -25.98 59.28
N PRO A 387 40.52 -25.62 59.18
CA PRO A 387 39.42 -26.40 59.74
C PRO A 387 39.31 -27.82 59.18
N ARG A 388 39.63 -28.05 57.90
CA ARG A 388 39.68 -29.40 57.33
C ARG A 388 40.79 -30.24 57.94
N GLU A 389 42.00 -29.71 58.02
CA GLU A 389 43.13 -30.41 58.65
C GLU A 389 42.84 -30.74 60.12
N GLU A 390 42.25 -29.80 60.87
CA GLU A 390 41.85 -30.03 62.27
C GLU A 390 40.73 -31.07 62.38
N ALA A 391 39.74 -31.04 61.48
CA ALA A 391 38.67 -32.03 61.45
C ALA A 391 39.21 -33.44 61.14
N GLU A 392 40.15 -33.58 60.20
CA GLU A 392 40.80 -34.86 59.92
C GLU A 392 41.62 -35.34 61.11
N ARG A 393 42.41 -34.46 61.74
CA ARG A 393 43.19 -34.81 62.93
C ARG A 393 42.29 -35.32 64.06
N LEU A 394 41.19 -34.61 64.34
CA LEU A 394 40.26 -34.98 65.41
C LEU A 394 39.47 -36.26 65.07
N ARG A 395 39.16 -36.52 63.79
CA ARG A 395 38.56 -37.77 63.33
C ARG A 395 39.47 -38.96 63.65
N THR A 396 40.75 -38.87 63.31
CA THR A 396 41.73 -39.94 63.62
C THR A 396 41.81 -40.20 65.13
N VAL A 397 41.88 -39.15 65.95
CA VAL A 397 41.88 -39.29 67.43
C VAL A 397 40.59 -39.95 67.94
N ALA A 398 39.43 -39.61 67.36
CA ALA A 398 38.15 -40.23 67.73
C ALA A 398 38.08 -41.71 67.34
N GLU A 399 38.58 -42.08 66.15
CA GLU A 399 38.66 -43.47 65.68
C GLU A 399 39.59 -44.32 66.55
N GLU A 400 40.76 -43.79 66.91
CA GLU A 400 41.71 -44.44 67.83
C GLU A 400 41.08 -44.66 69.22
N ALA A 401 40.45 -43.63 69.78
CA ALA A 401 39.77 -43.74 71.08
C ALA A 401 38.59 -44.73 71.05
N ALA A 402 37.84 -44.79 69.94
CA ALA A 402 36.77 -45.77 69.77
C ALA A 402 37.31 -47.21 69.64
N ALA A 403 38.45 -47.40 68.97
CA ALA A 403 39.11 -48.70 68.88
C ALA A 403 39.60 -49.19 70.26
N GLU A 404 40.20 -48.29 71.06
CA GLU A 404 40.60 -48.55 72.45
C GLU A 404 39.38 -48.95 73.31
N ALA A 405 38.29 -48.17 73.24
CA ALA A 405 37.07 -48.44 73.98
C ALA A 405 36.47 -49.81 73.61
N ASN A 406 36.41 -50.14 72.32
CA ASN A 406 35.91 -51.44 71.86
C ASN A 406 36.79 -52.61 72.32
N ALA A 407 38.12 -52.42 72.42
CA ALA A 407 39.01 -53.45 72.96
C ALA A 407 38.73 -53.71 74.44
N LEU A 408 38.61 -52.64 75.25
CA LEU A 408 38.34 -52.72 76.69
C LEU A 408 36.94 -53.26 77.01
N THR A 409 35.92 -52.89 76.24
CA THR A 409 34.57 -53.46 76.38
C THR A 409 34.59 -54.97 76.10
N ARG A 410 35.30 -55.43 75.06
CA ARG A 410 35.43 -56.88 74.77
C ARG A 410 36.13 -57.64 75.90
N THR A 411 37.14 -57.05 76.54
CA THR A 411 37.79 -57.68 77.71
C THR A 411 36.87 -57.69 78.94
N ALA A 412 36.08 -56.63 79.15
CA ALA A 412 35.06 -56.57 80.19
C ALA A 412 33.97 -57.63 79.98
N ASP A 413 33.46 -57.79 78.75
CA ASP A 413 32.47 -58.80 78.39
C ASP A 413 33.01 -60.22 78.57
N ALA A 414 34.27 -60.46 78.19
CA ALA A 414 34.92 -61.75 78.39
C ALA A 414 35.08 -62.10 79.88
N SER A 415 35.40 -61.13 80.73
CA SER A 415 35.43 -61.32 82.19
C SER A 415 34.05 -61.56 82.80
N TYR A 416 33.02 -60.85 82.32
CA TYR A 416 31.63 -61.09 82.73
C TYR A 416 31.15 -62.50 82.34
N ALA A 417 31.46 -62.94 81.12
CA ALA A 417 31.13 -64.28 80.66
C ALA A 417 31.78 -65.37 81.53
N ARG A 418 33.02 -65.16 82.01
CA ARG A 418 33.66 -66.05 83.00
C ARG A 418 32.91 -66.08 84.33
N CYS A 419 32.46 -64.93 84.85
CA CYS A 419 31.62 -64.89 86.06
C CYS A 419 30.33 -65.69 85.87
N VAL A 420 29.63 -65.53 84.74
CA VAL A 420 28.40 -66.27 84.44
C VAL A 420 28.64 -67.78 84.39
N GLN A 421 29.74 -68.24 83.76
CA GLN A 421 30.10 -69.65 83.73
C GLN A 421 30.37 -70.23 85.13
N MET A 422 31.06 -69.48 85.99
CA MET A 422 31.30 -69.90 87.39
C MET A 422 30.01 -69.96 88.20
N ASP A 423 29.08 -69.03 87.97
CA ASP A 423 27.76 -69.02 88.61
C ASP A 423 26.91 -70.23 88.21
N GLU A 424 26.92 -70.59 86.93
CA GLU A 424 26.26 -71.79 86.43
C GLU A 424 26.86 -73.05 87.04
N ARG A 425 28.20 -73.19 87.06
CA ARG A 425 28.86 -74.34 87.69
C ARG A 425 28.59 -74.43 89.19
N ALA A 426 28.57 -73.31 89.90
CA ALA A 426 28.24 -73.26 91.32
C ALA A 426 26.79 -73.72 91.59
N LYS A 427 25.82 -73.30 90.75
CA LYS A 427 24.43 -73.79 90.84
C LYS A 427 24.36 -75.30 90.65
N THR A 428 25.07 -75.84 89.66
CA THR A 428 25.13 -77.30 89.41
C THR A 428 25.76 -78.04 90.60
N ALA A 429 26.91 -77.59 91.09
CA ALA A 429 27.60 -78.21 92.24
C ALA A 429 26.76 -78.13 93.53
N GLN A 430 25.99 -77.06 93.73
CA GLN A 430 25.07 -76.92 94.86
C GLN A 430 23.90 -77.91 94.77
N ALA A 431 23.33 -78.11 93.59
CA ALA A 431 22.27 -79.11 93.37
C ALA A 431 22.79 -80.54 93.61
N GLU A 432 24.00 -80.85 93.12
CA GLU A 432 24.67 -82.14 93.35
C GLU A 432 24.98 -82.36 94.84
N LEU A 433 25.39 -81.31 95.57
CA LEU A 433 25.64 -81.38 97.01
C LEU A 433 24.36 -81.63 97.79
N GLN A 434 23.25 -80.98 97.43
CA GLN A 434 21.94 -81.21 98.04
C GLN A 434 21.46 -82.65 97.80
N ALA A 435 21.64 -83.18 96.59
CA ALA A 435 21.33 -84.57 96.28
C ALA A 435 22.17 -85.55 97.11
N ALA A 436 23.47 -85.29 97.27
CA ALA A 436 24.36 -86.11 98.11
C ALA A 436 23.99 -86.07 99.60
N ARG A 437 23.53 -84.92 100.12
CA ARG A 437 23.00 -84.78 101.50
C ARG A 437 21.71 -85.54 101.72
N GLN A 438 20.79 -85.47 100.75
CA GLN A 438 19.53 -86.23 100.81
C GLN A 438 19.80 -87.74 100.78
N ALA A 439 20.75 -88.20 99.96
CA ALA A 439 21.16 -89.60 99.89
C ALA A 439 21.85 -90.08 101.19
N GLU A 440 22.69 -89.26 101.82
CA GLU A 440 23.27 -89.59 103.13
C GLU A 440 22.19 -89.70 104.21
N ALA A 441 21.25 -88.74 104.28
CA ALA A 441 20.21 -88.71 105.29
C ALA A 441 19.25 -89.91 105.18
N SER A 442 18.84 -90.28 103.96
CA SER A 442 18.00 -91.45 103.74
C SER A 442 18.73 -92.76 104.06
N LEU A 443 19.97 -92.93 103.56
CA LEU A 443 20.76 -94.14 103.78
C LEU A 443 21.16 -94.33 105.24
N THR A 444 21.44 -93.25 105.99
CA THR A 444 21.77 -93.34 107.43
C THR A 444 20.59 -93.87 108.24
N GLY A 445 19.38 -93.33 108.00
CA GLY A 445 18.17 -93.76 108.68
C GLY A 445 17.72 -95.18 108.28
N GLU A 446 17.94 -95.58 107.03
CA GLU A 446 17.62 -96.93 106.56
C GLU A 446 18.64 -97.98 107.01
N LEU A 447 19.94 -97.66 107.03
CA LEU A 447 21.00 -98.56 107.52
C LEU A 447 20.92 -98.80 109.02
N ALA A 448 20.58 -97.78 109.81
CA ALA A 448 20.36 -97.94 111.24
C ALA A 448 19.23 -98.94 111.51
N ARG A 449 18.08 -98.76 110.84
CA ARG A 449 16.93 -99.67 110.94
C ARG A 449 17.27 -101.08 110.45
N ALA A 450 18.02 -101.22 109.37
CA ALA A 450 18.42 -102.53 108.85
C ALA A 450 19.42 -103.26 109.76
N ARG A 451 20.36 -102.52 110.40
CA ARG A 451 21.32 -103.08 111.38
C ARG A 451 20.65 -103.52 112.68
N GLU A 452 19.64 -102.80 113.13
CA GLU A 452 18.85 -103.15 114.32
C GLU A 452 17.95 -104.37 114.06
N ALA A 453 17.37 -104.48 112.86
CA ALA A 453 16.48 -105.59 112.51
C ALA A 453 17.22 -106.90 112.17
N LEU A 454 18.48 -106.85 111.72
CA LEU A 454 19.23 -108.02 111.24
C LEU A 454 19.44 -109.11 112.32
N PRO A 455 19.82 -108.81 113.58
CA PRO A 455 19.98 -109.82 114.63
C PRO A 455 18.65 -110.50 114.96
N GLY A 456 17.57 -109.71 115.10
CA GLY A 456 16.23 -110.24 115.36
C GLY A 456 15.71 -111.13 114.22
N ALA A 457 15.96 -110.75 112.97
CA ALA A 457 15.64 -111.59 111.81
C ALA A 457 16.50 -112.86 111.73
N ALA A 458 17.76 -112.82 112.17
CA ALA A 458 18.65 -113.99 112.21
C ALA A 458 18.26 -114.98 113.31
N GLU A 459 17.92 -114.48 114.50
CA GLU A 459 17.42 -115.32 115.61
C GLU A 459 16.09 -115.97 115.25
N GLU A 460 15.17 -115.22 114.63
CA GLU A 460 13.87 -115.75 114.21
C GLU A 460 14.03 -116.77 113.07
N ALA A 461 14.90 -116.53 112.09
CA ALA A 461 15.22 -117.52 111.06
C ALA A 461 15.83 -118.80 111.64
N HIS A 462 16.76 -118.69 112.61
CA HIS A 462 17.33 -119.85 113.29
C HIS A 462 16.29 -120.62 114.13
N ARG A 463 15.43 -119.90 114.86
CA ARG A 463 14.35 -120.49 115.66
C ARG A 463 13.36 -121.25 114.79
N LEU A 464 12.92 -120.65 113.67
CA LEU A 464 11.95 -121.26 112.76
C LEU A 464 12.56 -122.43 111.97
N THR A 465 13.84 -122.38 111.63
CA THR A 465 14.55 -123.51 111.01
C THR A 465 14.68 -124.70 111.98
N ALA A 466 14.95 -124.44 113.27
CA ALA A 466 14.96 -125.48 114.30
C ALA A 466 13.56 -126.10 114.50
N ALA A 467 12.51 -125.27 114.51
CA ALA A 467 11.13 -125.72 114.60
C ALA A 467 10.69 -126.56 113.39
N ASP A 468 11.16 -126.25 112.18
CA ASP A 468 10.94 -127.07 110.98
C ASP A 468 11.59 -128.46 111.12
N ALA A 469 12.83 -128.52 111.59
CA ALA A 469 13.55 -129.77 111.82
C ALA A 469 12.84 -130.66 112.87
N ASP A 470 12.37 -130.06 113.98
CA ASP A 470 11.65 -130.76 115.04
C ASP A 470 10.26 -131.25 114.56
N ALA A 471 9.51 -130.41 113.84
CA ALA A 471 8.20 -130.78 113.32
C ALA A 471 8.28 -131.87 112.24
N ALA A 472 9.32 -131.86 111.40
CA ALA A 472 9.60 -132.92 110.45
C ALA A 472 9.92 -134.25 111.15
N ALA A 473 10.73 -134.22 112.22
CA ALA A 473 11.06 -135.41 113.03
C ALA A 473 9.80 -136.01 113.70
N GLU A 474 8.91 -135.18 114.23
CA GLU A 474 7.63 -135.61 114.78
C GLU A 474 6.69 -136.22 113.72
N GLY A 475 6.63 -135.62 112.53
CA GLY A 475 5.88 -136.16 111.40
C GLY A 475 6.31 -137.58 111.03
N HIS A 476 7.62 -137.82 110.95
CA HIS A 476 8.17 -139.15 110.70
C HIS A 476 7.86 -140.14 111.84
N ALA A 477 8.01 -139.72 113.09
CA ALA A 477 7.75 -140.58 114.25
C ALA A 477 6.27 -140.98 114.39
N ALA A 478 5.34 -140.07 114.11
CA ALA A 478 3.90 -140.34 114.16
C ALA A 478 3.46 -141.33 113.06
N TYR A 479 4.03 -141.20 111.86
CA TYR A 479 3.76 -142.10 110.74
C TYR A 479 4.14 -143.57 111.08
N TYR A 480 5.33 -143.80 111.65
CA TYR A 480 5.74 -145.16 112.02
C TYR A 480 4.88 -145.77 113.14
N ARG A 481 4.39 -144.96 114.09
CA ARG A 481 3.50 -145.42 115.17
C ARG A 481 2.13 -145.86 114.63
N LEU A 482 1.56 -145.13 113.66
CA LEU A 482 0.31 -145.51 112.99
C LEU A 482 0.42 -146.86 112.30
N VAL A 483 1.47 -147.07 111.50
CA VAL A 483 1.71 -148.32 110.77
C VAL A 483 1.81 -149.52 111.72
N SER A 484 2.44 -149.34 112.89
CA SER A 484 2.56 -150.40 113.90
C SER A 484 1.20 -150.80 114.52
N ALA A 485 0.32 -149.83 114.77
CA ALA A 485 -1.00 -150.06 115.37
C ALA A 485 -1.95 -150.76 114.39
N GLU A 486 -1.93 -150.40 113.10
CA GLU A 486 -2.76 -151.03 112.07
C GLU A 486 -2.41 -152.52 111.89
N SER A 487 -1.12 -152.82 111.95
CA SER A 487 -0.60 -154.20 111.92
C SER A 487 -1.14 -155.03 113.09
N ALA A 488 -1.08 -154.50 114.32
CA ALA A 488 -1.60 -155.18 115.52
C ALA A 488 -3.12 -155.45 115.46
N LEU A 489 -3.91 -154.49 114.97
CA LEU A 489 -5.35 -154.66 114.79
C LEU A 489 -5.66 -155.74 113.74
N SER A 490 -4.92 -155.81 112.64
CA SER A 490 -5.19 -156.82 111.61
C SER A 490 -4.94 -158.26 112.09
N ALA A 491 -3.93 -158.46 112.96
CA ALA A 491 -3.54 -159.77 113.50
C ALA A 491 -4.62 -160.41 114.40
N VAL A 492 -5.27 -159.63 115.27
CA VAL A 492 -6.29 -160.17 116.19
C VAL A 492 -7.61 -160.49 115.46
N ARG A 493 -7.89 -159.88 114.30
CA ARG A 493 -9.12 -160.15 113.51
C ARG A 493 -9.16 -161.56 112.96
N ARG A 494 -7.99 -162.11 112.61
CA ARG A 494 -7.85 -163.42 111.97
C ARG A 494 -8.10 -164.59 112.92
N LYS A 495 -7.89 -164.40 114.23
CA LYS A 495 -7.98 -165.47 115.25
C LYS A 495 -9.39 -165.69 115.83
N ARG A 496 -10.44 -165.03 115.32
CA ARG A 496 -11.80 -165.15 115.89
C ARG A 496 -12.50 -166.44 115.50
N THR A 497 -12.97 -167.19 116.50
CA THR A 497 -13.75 -168.43 116.32
C THR A 497 -15.19 -168.15 115.90
N LEU A 498 -15.87 -169.16 115.33
CA LEU A 498 -17.21 -169.00 114.76
C LEU A 498 -18.25 -168.52 115.80
N GLY A 499 -18.25 -169.05 117.04
CA GLY A 499 -19.13 -168.58 118.12
C GLY A 499 -18.89 -167.14 118.60
N GLN A 500 -17.67 -166.62 118.41
CA GLN A 500 -17.28 -165.22 118.70
C GLN A 500 -17.51 -164.28 117.51
N ARG A 501 -17.54 -164.83 116.28
CA ARG A 501 -18.05 -164.12 115.10
C ARG A 501 -19.58 -164.00 115.14
N LEU A 502 -20.26 -164.99 115.72
CA LEU A 502 -21.71 -165.07 115.83
C LEU A 502 -22.28 -164.40 117.09
N HIS A 503 -21.45 -163.71 117.89
CA HIS A 503 -21.89 -162.94 119.07
C HIS A 503 -22.63 -163.74 120.15
N VAL A 504 -22.53 -165.08 120.12
CA VAL A 504 -23.08 -165.97 121.16
C VAL A 504 -22.10 -166.05 122.33
N ALA A 505 -20.81 -165.94 122.04
CA ALA A 505 -19.75 -165.82 123.03
C ALA A 505 -19.20 -164.39 123.05
N SER A 506 -18.95 -163.88 124.26
CA SER A 506 -18.32 -162.59 124.46
C SER A 506 -17.00 -162.51 123.66
N PRO A 507 -16.84 -161.49 122.80
CA PRO A 507 -15.65 -161.34 121.97
C PRO A 507 -14.40 -161.13 122.83
N PRO A 508 -13.20 -161.43 122.31
CA PRO A 508 -11.94 -161.25 123.04
C PRO A 508 -11.80 -159.80 123.48
N SER A 509 -11.52 -159.62 124.78
CA SER A 509 -11.52 -158.35 125.51
C SER A 509 -10.73 -157.24 124.82
N ASP A 510 -9.70 -157.61 124.06
CA ASP A 510 -8.67 -156.68 123.61
C ASP A 510 -9.01 -156.00 122.26
N TRP A 511 -10.05 -156.46 121.57
CA TRP A 511 -10.39 -156.02 120.20
C TRP A 511 -10.92 -154.59 120.11
N LYS A 512 -11.71 -154.14 121.10
CA LYS A 512 -12.21 -152.75 121.13
C LYS A 512 -11.07 -151.77 121.41
N SER A 513 -10.11 -152.16 122.24
CA SER A 513 -8.94 -151.36 122.60
C SER A 513 -8.07 -151.06 121.37
N LEU A 514 -7.67 -152.10 120.62
CA LEU A 514 -6.83 -151.95 119.42
C LEU A 514 -7.46 -151.10 118.31
N ARG A 515 -8.81 -151.11 118.19
CA ARG A 515 -9.52 -150.31 117.17
C ARG A 515 -9.54 -148.82 117.52
N ALA A 516 -9.64 -148.51 118.80
CA ALA A 516 -9.55 -147.15 119.30
C ALA A 516 -8.11 -146.63 119.14
N GLU A 517 -7.11 -147.49 119.37
CA GLU A 517 -5.70 -147.15 119.23
C GLU A 517 -5.32 -146.79 117.79
N VAL A 518 -5.71 -147.57 116.78
CA VAL A 518 -5.45 -147.21 115.36
C VAL A 518 -6.05 -145.86 114.98
N ARG A 519 -7.32 -145.61 115.35
CA ARG A 519 -7.98 -144.33 115.04
C ARG A 519 -7.35 -143.14 115.75
N ALA A 520 -6.81 -143.33 116.95
CA ALA A 520 -6.06 -142.28 117.64
C ALA A 520 -4.76 -141.98 116.90
N ARG A 521 -3.99 -143.01 116.54
CA ARG A 521 -2.71 -142.85 115.83
C ARG A 521 -2.84 -142.23 114.44
N THR A 522 -3.97 -142.42 113.74
CA THR A 522 -4.18 -141.78 112.41
C THR A 522 -4.33 -140.27 112.56
N ARG A 523 -5.09 -139.81 113.56
CA ARG A 523 -5.25 -138.37 113.81
C ARG A 523 -3.93 -137.72 114.23
N ASP A 524 -3.16 -138.40 115.08
CA ASP A 524 -1.83 -137.92 115.51
C ASP A 524 -0.88 -137.72 114.30
N ALA A 525 -0.93 -138.60 113.31
CA ALA A 525 -0.08 -138.52 112.11
C ALA A 525 -0.48 -137.36 111.17
N ASP A 526 -1.78 -137.16 110.93
CA ASP A 526 -2.27 -136.07 110.09
C ASP A 526 -1.98 -134.69 110.70
N GLU A 527 -2.13 -134.57 112.02
CA GLU A 527 -1.82 -133.33 112.75
C GLU A 527 -0.32 -133.01 112.75
N ALA A 528 0.55 -134.02 112.78
CA ALA A 528 2.00 -133.81 112.72
C ALA A 528 2.47 -133.33 111.33
N VAL A 529 1.92 -133.87 110.24
CA VAL A 529 2.25 -133.43 108.86
C VAL A 529 1.82 -131.98 108.61
N LYS A 530 0.65 -131.58 109.12
CA LYS A 530 0.18 -130.19 108.99
C LYS A 530 1.10 -129.21 109.72
N ARG A 531 1.61 -129.58 110.90
CA ARG A 531 2.56 -128.77 111.67
C ARG A 531 3.91 -128.64 110.98
N ALA A 532 4.43 -129.72 110.38
CA ALA A 532 5.69 -129.67 109.63
C ALA A 532 5.64 -128.70 108.44
N ARG A 533 4.56 -128.71 107.64
CA ARG A 533 4.46 -127.82 106.48
C ARG A 533 4.39 -126.34 106.85
N GLN A 534 3.68 -126.01 107.93
CA GLN A 534 3.58 -124.63 108.42
C GLN A 534 4.91 -124.09 108.98
N ALA A 535 5.73 -124.96 109.59
CA ALA A 535 7.05 -124.59 110.09
C ALA A 535 8.04 -124.27 108.94
N LYS A 536 8.00 -125.07 107.86
CA LYS A 536 8.84 -124.86 106.67
C LYS A 536 8.61 -123.52 105.98
N ASP A 537 7.36 -123.18 105.67
CA ASP A 537 7.03 -121.94 104.96
C ASP A 537 7.43 -120.70 105.78
N ALA A 538 7.30 -120.77 107.10
CA ALA A 538 7.74 -119.70 108.01
C ALA A 538 9.27 -119.53 108.03
N ALA A 539 10.03 -120.63 107.96
CA ALA A 539 11.49 -120.59 107.94
C ALA A 539 12.04 -119.98 106.62
N GLU A 540 11.45 -120.31 105.47
CA GLU A 540 11.89 -119.78 104.17
C GLU A 540 11.66 -118.26 104.04
N GLU A 541 10.56 -117.74 104.58
CA GLU A 541 10.27 -116.29 104.59
C GLU A 541 11.26 -115.52 105.47
N ALA A 542 11.51 -116.02 106.68
CA ALA A 542 12.46 -115.40 107.62
C ALA A 542 13.89 -115.36 107.02
N GLU A 543 14.30 -116.41 106.32
CA GLU A 543 15.61 -116.48 105.67
C GLU A 543 15.75 -115.52 104.48
N ARG A 544 14.66 -115.24 103.75
CA ARG A 544 14.66 -114.23 102.67
C ARG A 544 14.82 -112.82 103.22
N ILE A 545 14.10 -112.49 104.30
CA ILE A 545 14.19 -111.21 104.99
C ILE A 545 15.62 -111.00 105.53
N ARG A 546 16.21 -112.03 106.14
CA ARG A 546 17.60 -111.99 106.64
C ARG A 546 18.60 -111.70 105.52
N ARG A 547 18.49 -112.38 104.36
CA ARG A 547 19.39 -112.16 103.21
C ARG A 547 19.25 -110.77 102.60
N GLY A 548 18.03 -110.25 102.48
CA GLY A 548 17.78 -108.90 101.97
C GLY A 548 18.31 -107.78 102.88
N LEU A 549 18.17 -107.95 104.20
CA LEU A 549 18.77 -107.02 105.18
C LEU A 549 20.31 -107.10 105.17
N ALA A 550 20.88 -108.30 105.04
CA ALA A 550 22.33 -108.48 104.99
C ALA A 550 22.97 -107.82 103.76
N SER A 551 22.38 -107.97 102.57
CA SER A 551 22.88 -107.32 101.36
C SER A 551 22.78 -105.78 101.48
N PHE A 552 21.66 -105.26 101.96
CA PHE A 552 21.46 -103.82 102.16
C PHE A 552 22.47 -103.22 103.15
N VAL A 553 22.78 -103.91 104.26
CA VAL A 553 23.80 -103.46 105.23
C VAL A 553 25.21 -103.47 104.63
N SER A 554 25.53 -104.47 103.79
CA SER A 554 26.84 -104.58 103.14
C SER A 554 27.07 -103.51 102.06
N GLU A 555 26.07 -103.23 101.23
CA GLU A 555 26.18 -102.27 100.12
C GLU A 555 25.93 -100.83 100.56
N GLY A 556 25.03 -100.62 101.53
CA GLY A 556 24.68 -99.27 101.98
C GLY A 556 25.85 -98.56 102.66
N GLY A 557 26.78 -99.30 103.28
CA GLY A 557 28.02 -98.71 103.80
C GLY A 557 28.90 -98.07 102.71
N ALA A 558 29.00 -98.71 101.53
CA ALA A 558 29.75 -98.16 100.40
C ALA A 558 29.03 -96.95 99.77
N ARG A 559 27.70 -96.99 99.67
CA ARG A 559 26.90 -95.86 99.15
C ARG A 559 26.91 -94.65 100.07
N LEU A 560 26.89 -94.87 101.39
CA LEU A 560 27.01 -93.81 102.39
C LEU A 560 28.38 -93.12 102.29
N LYS A 561 29.46 -93.91 102.19
CA LYS A 561 30.82 -93.38 102.03
C LYS A 561 30.98 -92.58 100.73
N ALA A 562 30.44 -93.07 99.62
CA ALA A 562 30.45 -92.35 98.34
C ALA A 562 29.67 -91.02 98.40
N ALA A 563 28.55 -90.98 99.14
CA ALA A 563 27.80 -89.74 99.37
C ALA A 563 28.61 -88.73 100.22
N GLN A 564 29.31 -89.19 101.25
CA GLN A 564 30.19 -88.34 102.08
C GLN A 564 31.39 -87.80 101.28
N GLU A 565 32.07 -88.66 100.51
CA GLU A 565 33.17 -88.26 99.62
C GLU A 565 32.70 -87.30 98.50
N ALA A 566 31.45 -87.40 98.06
CA ALA A 566 30.85 -86.43 97.14
C ALA A 566 30.57 -85.08 97.83
N GLN A 567 30.10 -85.09 99.08
CA GLN A 567 29.88 -83.85 99.84
C GLN A 567 31.17 -83.09 100.14
N GLU A 568 32.26 -83.79 100.50
CA GLU A 568 33.56 -83.15 100.74
C GLU A 568 34.14 -82.54 99.47
N ARG A 569 34.11 -83.27 98.35
CA ARG A 569 34.58 -82.76 97.06
C ARG A 569 33.76 -81.58 96.57
N LEU A 570 32.44 -81.67 96.58
CA LEU A 570 31.54 -80.59 96.14
C LEU A 570 31.60 -79.38 97.08
N GLY A 571 31.78 -79.61 98.39
CA GLY A 571 32.01 -78.53 99.35
C GLY A 571 33.32 -77.77 99.08
N THR A 572 34.39 -78.50 98.74
CA THR A 572 35.69 -77.91 98.35
C THR A 572 35.58 -77.17 97.02
N GLU A 573 34.87 -77.75 96.04
CA GLU A 573 34.65 -77.14 94.73
C GLU A 573 33.81 -75.86 94.85
N LEU A 574 32.75 -75.82 95.66
CA LEU A 574 31.96 -74.62 95.90
C LEU A 574 32.76 -73.50 96.59
N ALA A 575 33.64 -73.85 97.52
CA ALA A 575 34.53 -72.87 98.16
C ALA A 575 35.52 -72.28 97.15
N TRP A 576 36.10 -73.13 96.29
CA TRP A 576 36.99 -72.68 95.21
C TRP A 576 36.26 -71.82 94.17
N LEU A 577 35.08 -72.24 93.71
CA LEU A 577 34.24 -71.47 92.79
C LEU A 577 33.83 -70.12 93.36
N ALA A 578 33.59 -70.02 94.67
CA ALA A 578 33.30 -68.75 95.33
C ALA A 578 34.50 -67.79 95.29
N THR A 579 35.71 -68.28 95.58
CA THR A 579 36.94 -67.45 95.52
C THR A 579 37.30 -67.03 94.11
N GLU A 580 37.14 -67.92 93.13
CA GLU A 580 37.37 -67.62 91.71
C GLU A 580 36.31 -66.65 91.17
N ARG A 581 35.04 -66.79 91.58
CA ARG A 581 33.98 -65.84 91.23
C ARG A 581 34.28 -64.45 91.76
N GLU A 582 34.74 -64.32 93.00
CA GLU A 582 35.10 -63.02 93.59
C GLU A 582 36.26 -62.37 92.82
N THR A 583 37.29 -63.15 92.48
CA THR A 583 38.43 -62.69 91.69
C THR A 583 38.01 -62.26 90.28
N ALA A 584 37.23 -63.09 89.57
CA ALA A 584 36.69 -62.76 88.26
C ALA A 584 35.73 -61.56 88.30
N GLY A 585 34.97 -61.41 89.38
CA GLY A 585 34.06 -60.28 89.60
C GLY A 585 34.82 -58.97 89.80
N ALA A 586 35.92 -58.99 90.56
CA ALA A 586 36.80 -57.84 90.73
C ALA A 586 37.51 -57.46 89.41
N GLU A 587 37.98 -58.45 88.64
CA GLU A 587 38.52 -58.24 87.29
C GLU A 587 37.46 -57.60 86.39
N HIS A 588 36.22 -58.09 86.39
CA HIS A 588 35.14 -57.53 85.59
C HIS A 588 34.83 -56.08 85.97
N GLN A 589 34.73 -55.76 87.27
CA GLN A 589 34.44 -54.40 87.73
C GLN A 589 35.54 -53.41 87.29
N GLU A 590 36.80 -53.80 87.41
CA GLU A 590 37.91 -52.95 86.99
C GLU A 590 37.96 -52.79 85.47
N GLN A 591 37.76 -53.86 84.70
CA GLN A 591 37.70 -53.78 83.24
C GLN A 591 36.48 -52.99 82.75
N ALA A 592 35.33 -53.11 83.42
CA ALA A 592 34.14 -52.34 83.11
C ALA A 592 34.31 -50.85 83.42
N ARG A 593 35.03 -50.50 84.50
CA ARG A 593 35.40 -49.11 84.81
C ARG A 593 36.31 -48.51 83.74
N LEU A 594 37.38 -49.23 83.36
CA LEU A 594 38.29 -48.79 82.31
C LEU A 594 37.59 -48.68 80.94
N ALA A 595 36.70 -49.61 80.62
CA ALA A 595 35.87 -49.55 79.42
C ALA A 595 34.95 -48.33 79.43
N ALA A 596 34.28 -48.04 80.54
CA ALA A 596 33.41 -46.86 80.67
C ALA A 596 34.18 -45.55 80.50
N GLU A 597 35.34 -45.40 81.15
CA GLU A 597 36.23 -44.24 81.01
C GLU A 597 36.71 -44.08 79.56
N SER A 598 37.04 -45.19 78.88
CA SER A 598 37.44 -45.18 77.48
C SER A 598 36.30 -44.83 76.53
N VAL A 599 35.08 -45.31 76.78
CA VAL A 599 33.88 -44.96 76.00
C VAL A 599 33.55 -43.48 76.16
N GLU A 600 33.68 -42.92 77.37
CA GLU A 600 33.51 -41.50 77.60
C GLU A 600 34.55 -40.67 76.82
N ARG A 601 35.83 -41.05 76.89
CA ARG A 601 36.90 -40.43 76.07
C ARG A 601 36.59 -40.50 74.58
N ALA A 602 36.17 -41.65 74.06
CA ALA A 602 35.79 -41.83 72.67
C ALA A 602 34.59 -40.95 72.27
N THR A 603 33.60 -40.83 73.16
CA THR A 603 32.42 -39.99 72.93
C THR A 603 32.78 -38.50 72.88
N GLN A 604 33.63 -38.03 73.80
CA GLN A 604 34.14 -36.66 73.81
C GLN A 604 34.98 -36.35 72.57
N ALA A 605 35.89 -37.25 72.17
CA ALA A 605 36.67 -37.10 70.95
C ALA A 605 35.77 -37.08 69.70
N GLY A 606 34.77 -37.96 69.65
CA GLY A 606 33.78 -38.00 68.57
C GLY A 606 32.92 -36.74 68.48
N MET A 607 32.56 -36.12 69.62
CA MET A 607 31.85 -34.83 69.62
C MET A 607 32.72 -33.71 69.07
N ARG A 608 34.00 -33.63 69.46
CA ARG A 608 34.95 -32.63 68.94
C ARG A 608 35.21 -32.80 67.45
N ALA A 609 35.36 -34.05 66.98
CA ALA A 609 35.51 -34.34 65.57
C ALA A 609 34.29 -33.89 64.76
N ARG A 610 33.07 -34.16 65.24
CA ARG A 610 31.83 -33.70 64.59
C ARG A 610 31.71 -32.18 64.55
N SER A 611 32.04 -31.47 65.65
CA SER A 611 31.98 -30.00 65.65
C SER A 611 33.01 -29.39 64.67
N ALA A 612 34.22 -29.94 64.60
CA ALA A 612 35.22 -29.48 63.64
C ALA A 612 34.80 -29.77 62.18
N GLN A 613 34.20 -30.95 61.93
CA GLN A 613 33.66 -31.29 60.62
C GLN A 613 32.48 -30.39 60.21
N GLN A 614 31.60 -30.03 61.15
CA GLN A 614 30.51 -29.06 60.90
C GLN A 614 31.07 -27.69 60.53
N ALA A 615 32.07 -27.19 61.26
CA ALA A 615 32.73 -25.93 60.92
C ALA A 615 33.38 -25.98 59.53
N ALA A 616 34.08 -27.07 59.18
CA ALA A 616 34.65 -27.23 57.84
C ALA A 616 33.55 -27.30 56.75
N GLN A 617 32.43 -27.97 57.03
CA GLN A 617 31.30 -28.09 56.09
C GLN A 617 30.65 -26.72 55.82
N GLU A 618 30.45 -25.89 56.84
CA GLU A 618 29.88 -24.54 56.68
C GLU A 618 30.74 -23.66 55.76
N ILE A 619 32.07 -23.76 55.87
CA ILE A 619 32.99 -23.03 54.99
C ILE A 619 32.96 -23.63 53.58
N GLU A 620 32.94 -24.95 53.45
CA GLU A 620 32.82 -25.63 52.16
C GLU A 620 31.52 -25.27 51.42
N ASP A 621 30.40 -25.15 52.14
CA ASP A 621 29.13 -24.70 51.57
C ASP A 621 29.23 -23.25 51.08
N ARG A 622 29.94 -22.36 51.79
CA ARG A 622 30.24 -21.00 51.32
C ARG A 622 31.11 -20.99 50.05
N VAL A 623 32.15 -21.82 49.98
CA VAL A 623 32.99 -21.98 48.76
C VAL A 623 32.13 -22.44 47.58
N ASN A 624 31.29 -23.46 47.78
CA ASN A 624 30.41 -23.98 46.75
C ASN A 624 29.36 -22.94 46.30
N ALA A 625 28.83 -22.15 47.23
CA ALA A 625 27.90 -21.05 46.93
C ALA A 625 28.60 -19.94 46.12
N ALA A 626 29.80 -19.52 46.50
CA ALA A 626 30.60 -18.54 45.76
C ALA A 626 30.92 -19.02 44.34
N ARG A 627 31.34 -20.29 44.18
CA ARG A 627 31.59 -20.91 42.87
C ARG A 627 30.33 -20.91 42.00
N THR A 628 29.19 -21.36 42.55
CA THR A 628 27.93 -21.42 41.81
C THR A 628 27.45 -20.02 41.39
N SER A 629 27.61 -19.02 42.25
CA SER A 629 27.28 -17.63 41.93
C SER A 629 28.21 -17.08 40.84
N ARG A 630 29.52 -17.36 40.91
CA ARG A 630 30.50 -16.96 39.89
C ARG A 630 30.16 -17.56 38.52
N GLU A 631 29.84 -18.85 38.46
CA GLU A 631 29.43 -19.52 37.21
C GLU A 631 28.17 -18.88 36.62
N LYS A 632 27.20 -18.50 37.45
CA LYS A 632 26.00 -17.78 37.01
C LYS A 632 26.33 -16.40 36.44
N SER A 633 27.24 -15.66 37.08
CA SER A 633 27.69 -14.34 36.59
C SER A 633 28.45 -14.45 35.27
N LEU A 634 29.34 -15.43 35.12
CA LEU A 634 30.02 -15.70 33.85
C LEU A 634 29.04 -16.10 32.73
N ALA A 635 28.03 -16.92 33.05
CA ALA A 635 26.99 -17.27 32.09
C ALA A 635 26.13 -16.05 31.71
N ALA A 636 25.88 -15.13 32.63
CA ALA A 636 25.20 -13.85 32.35
C ALA A 636 26.04 -12.96 31.44
N ALA A 637 27.34 -12.83 31.70
CA ALA A 637 28.27 -12.10 30.84
C ALA A 637 28.32 -12.68 29.42
N GLY A 638 28.39 -14.01 29.29
CA GLY A 638 28.35 -14.68 27.98
C GLY A 638 27.06 -14.41 27.20
N ARG A 639 25.89 -14.44 27.85
CA ARG A 639 24.62 -14.07 27.21
C ARG A 639 24.58 -12.60 26.81
N ALA A 640 25.05 -11.70 27.67
CA ALA A 640 25.11 -10.27 27.41
C ALA A 640 26.02 -9.95 26.21
N ARG A 641 27.20 -10.57 26.11
CA ARG A 641 28.06 -10.47 24.92
C ARG A 641 27.40 -10.98 23.65
N SER A 642 26.70 -12.11 23.72
CA SER A 642 25.97 -12.63 22.56
C SER A 642 24.85 -11.68 22.12
N HIS A 643 24.16 -11.03 23.06
CA HIS A 643 23.16 -10.01 22.76
C HIS A 643 23.79 -8.77 22.14
N ALA A 644 24.91 -8.29 22.69
CA ALA A 644 25.68 -7.17 22.13
C ALA A 644 26.08 -7.46 20.67
N GLN A 645 26.70 -8.61 20.41
CA GLN A 645 27.10 -9.00 19.05
C GLN A 645 25.92 -9.10 18.09
N THR A 646 24.77 -9.61 18.56
CA THR A 646 23.54 -9.68 17.75
C THR A 646 23.01 -8.28 17.43
N ALA A 647 23.01 -7.38 18.41
CA ALA A 647 22.57 -6.00 18.24
C ALA A 647 23.52 -5.23 17.30
N THR A 648 24.84 -5.39 17.43
CA THR A 648 25.83 -4.82 16.50
C THR A 648 25.65 -5.34 15.08
N THR A 649 25.39 -6.64 14.92
CA THR A 649 25.12 -7.22 13.59
C THR A 649 23.85 -6.63 12.98
N ARG A 650 22.77 -6.50 13.76
CA ARG A 650 21.52 -5.86 13.30
C ARG A 650 21.69 -4.38 12.98
N ALA A 651 22.49 -3.64 13.75
CA ALA A 651 22.83 -2.26 13.45
C ALA A 651 23.55 -2.15 12.09
N ALA A 652 24.54 -3.02 11.84
CA ALA A 652 25.26 -3.06 10.57
C ALA A 652 24.36 -3.48 9.39
N GLU A 653 23.46 -4.44 9.58
CA GLU A 653 22.47 -4.83 8.57
C GLU A 653 21.50 -3.68 8.26
N ALA A 654 21.06 -2.95 9.27
CA ALA A 654 20.19 -1.78 9.13
C ALA A 654 20.93 -0.60 8.48
N ASP A 655 22.20 -0.35 8.81
CA ASP A 655 23.08 0.63 8.14
C ASP A 655 23.18 0.29 6.64
N ALA A 656 23.50 -0.96 6.30
CA ALA A 656 23.58 -1.39 4.90
C ALA A 656 22.22 -1.34 4.18
N ALA A 657 21.11 -1.56 4.89
CA ALA A 657 19.77 -1.39 4.35
C ALA A 657 19.44 0.09 4.10
N LEU A 658 19.81 0.99 5.01
CA LEU A 658 19.68 2.42 4.84
C LEU A 658 20.47 2.89 3.61
N GLU A 659 21.74 2.50 3.47
CA GLU A 659 22.55 2.85 2.30
C GLU A 659 21.87 2.42 0.99
N ARG A 660 21.45 1.15 0.88
CA ARG A 660 20.73 0.66 -0.31
C ARG A 660 19.46 1.45 -0.57
N ARG A 661 18.64 1.70 0.45
CA ARG A 661 17.38 2.45 0.32
C ARG A 661 17.63 3.90 -0.06
N THR A 662 18.70 4.52 0.44
CA THR A 662 19.07 5.89 0.02
C THR A 662 19.48 5.97 -1.44
N ALA A 663 20.21 4.95 -1.95
CA ALA A 663 20.57 4.88 -3.36
C ALA A 663 19.34 4.62 -4.25
N GLU A 664 18.51 3.63 -3.89
CA GLU A 664 17.24 3.34 -4.59
C GLU A 664 16.31 4.55 -4.60
N ALA A 665 16.17 5.26 -3.47
CA ALA A 665 15.38 6.47 -3.35
C ALA A 665 15.92 7.61 -4.23
N ALA A 666 17.24 7.78 -4.32
CA ALA A 666 17.85 8.78 -5.17
C ALA A 666 17.60 8.50 -6.67
N GLU A 667 17.69 7.23 -7.09
CA GLU A 667 17.34 6.82 -8.45
C GLU A 667 15.85 7.05 -8.74
N GLU A 668 14.97 6.66 -7.80
CA GLU A 668 13.51 6.85 -7.90
C GLU A 668 13.14 8.33 -8.01
N MET A 669 13.72 9.19 -7.17
CA MET A 669 13.49 10.64 -7.20
C MET A 669 14.08 11.27 -8.46
N SER A 670 15.26 10.84 -8.93
CA SER A 670 15.83 11.33 -10.19
C SER A 670 14.96 10.99 -11.41
N ALA A 671 14.33 9.81 -11.42
CA ALA A 671 13.38 9.44 -12.48
C ALA A 671 12.13 10.33 -12.43
N ARG A 672 11.59 10.56 -11.24
CA ARG A 672 10.43 11.44 -11.05
C ARG A 672 10.72 12.90 -11.33
N ASP A 673 11.92 13.39 -11.04
CA ASP A 673 12.37 14.73 -11.43
C ASP A 673 12.36 14.88 -12.96
N ALA A 674 12.79 13.85 -13.70
CA ALA A 674 12.73 13.85 -15.16
C ALA A 674 11.29 13.84 -15.69
N ASP A 675 10.39 13.10 -15.04
CA ASP A 675 8.95 13.10 -15.38
C ASP A 675 8.30 14.46 -15.08
N LEU A 676 8.59 15.05 -13.92
CA LEU A 676 8.14 16.38 -13.51
C LEU A 676 8.62 17.45 -14.49
N GLU A 677 9.88 17.38 -14.88
CA GLU A 677 10.46 18.30 -15.86
C GLU A 677 9.85 18.11 -17.25
N THR A 678 9.52 16.88 -17.65
CA THR A 678 8.79 16.59 -18.90
C THR A 678 7.37 17.15 -18.85
N ALA A 679 6.68 17.02 -17.72
CA ALA A 679 5.35 17.61 -17.50
C ALA A 679 5.42 19.15 -17.55
N ARG A 680 6.42 19.77 -16.91
CA ARG A 680 6.66 21.23 -16.95
C ARG A 680 6.86 21.72 -18.38
N ARG A 681 7.70 21.05 -19.16
CA ARG A 681 7.94 21.43 -20.58
C ARG A 681 6.70 21.26 -21.44
N THR A 682 5.87 20.26 -21.15
CA THR A 682 4.64 20.00 -21.91
C THR A 682 3.59 21.07 -21.60
N GLU A 683 3.39 21.39 -20.32
CA GLU A 683 2.51 22.49 -19.90
C GLU A 683 3.00 23.85 -20.40
N ALA A 684 4.30 24.14 -20.32
CA ALA A 684 4.86 25.39 -20.83
C ALA A 684 4.63 25.55 -22.34
N ARG A 685 4.81 24.49 -23.14
CA ARG A 685 4.54 24.50 -24.58
C ARG A 685 3.06 24.71 -24.89
N SER A 686 2.15 24.07 -24.15
CA SER A 686 0.72 24.29 -24.36
C SER A 686 0.27 25.66 -23.87
N ARG A 687 0.85 26.19 -22.79
CA ARG A 687 0.63 27.56 -22.31
C ARG A 687 1.10 28.60 -23.31
N GLU A 688 2.29 28.44 -23.88
CA GLU A 688 2.82 29.29 -24.96
C GLU A 688 1.90 29.29 -26.18
N SER A 689 1.41 28.10 -26.59
CA SER A 689 0.44 28.00 -27.69
C SER A 689 -0.88 28.72 -27.38
N VAL A 690 -1.36 28.65 -26.14
CA VAL A 690 -2.56 29.39 -25.72
C VAL A 690 -2.30 30.89 -25.65
N LEU A 691 -1.13 31.32 -25.18
CA LEU A 691 -0.68 32.72 -25.19
C LEU A 691 -0.69 33.30 -26.61
N GLU A 692 -0.16 32.59 -27.60
CA GLU A 692 -0.19 33.00 -29.00
C GLU A 692 -1.62 33.15 -29.55
N ILE A 693 -2.54 32.25 -29.17
CA ILE A 693 -3.93 32.25 -29.66
C ILE A 693 -4.78 33.34 -28.98
N CYS A 694 -4.58 33.53 -27.67
CA CYS A 694 -5.43 34.37 -26.83
C CYS A 694 -4.87 35.77 -26.60
N GLY A 695 -3.57 35.98 -26.79
CA GLY A 695 -2.86 37.23 -26.46
C GLY A 695 -2.70 37.50 -24.96
N ALA A 696 -3.13 36.59 -24.10
CA ALA A 696 -3.05 36.71 -22.65
C ALA A 696 -2.81 35.34 -22.00
N ASP A 697 -2.16 35.36 -20.84
CA ASP A 697 -1.72 34.15 -20.17
C ASP A 697 -2.88 33.45 -19.44
N PRO A 698 -3.20 32.19 -19.77
CA PRO A 698 -4.30 31.48 -19.12
C PRO A 698 -4.04 31.16 -17.64
N ALA A 699 -2.80 31.25 -17.16
CA ALA A 699 -2.47 31.11 -15.75
C ALA A 699 -2.73 32.39 -14.94
N GLU A 700 -2.67 33.56 -15.59
CA GLU A 700 -2.94 34.86 -14.96
C GLU A 700 -4.41 35.26 -15.08
N ASP A 701 -5.04 34.96 -16.23
CA ASP A 701 -6.46 35.15 -16.46
C ASP A 701 -7.11 33.87 -17.05
N PRO A 702 -7.69 33.02 -16.20
CA PRO A 702 -8.28 31.75 -16.63
C PRO A 702 -9.57 31.92 -17.46
N GLU A 703 -10.23 33.09 -17.43
CA GLU A 703 -11.47 33.33 -18.19
C GLU A 703 -11.22 33.60 -19.68
N VAL A 704 -9.98 33.88 -20.05
CA VAL A 704 -9.57 34.13 -21.45
C VAL A 704 -9.80 32.91 -22.33
N VAL A 705 -9.54 31.70 -21.83
CA VAL A 705 -9.67 30.46 -22.61
C VAL A 705 -11.14 30.16 -22.96
N PRO A 706 -12.10 30.12 -22.01
CA PRO A 706 -13.51 29.96 -22.34
C PRO A 706 -14.07 31.07 -23.24
N ALA A 707 -13.61 32.32 -23.06
CA ALA A 707 -14.03 33.44 -23.91
C ALA A 707 -13.55 33.29 -25.36
N HIS A 708 -12.29 32.90 -25.58
CA HIS A 708 -11.75 32.62 -26.91
C HIS A 708 -12.41 31.42 -27.57
N GLN A 709 -12.67 30.33 -26.82
CA GLN A 709 -13.37 29.17 -27.34
C GLN A 709 -14.76 29.53 -27.89
N ARG A 710 -15.54 30.31 -27.14
CA ARG A 710 -16.87 30.78 -27.59
C ARG A 710 -16.78 31.61 -28.87
N ARG A 711 -15.82 32.55 -28.95
CA ARG A 711 -15.61 33.38 -30.15
C ARG A 711 -15.19 32.55 -31.36
N ALA A 712 -14.23 31.64 -31.19
CA ALA A 712 -13.74 30.78 -32.27
C ALA A 712 -14.83 29.82 -32.77
N MET A 713 -15.63 29.23 -31.88
CA MET A 713 -16.76 28.38 -32.27
C MET A 713 -17.82 29.15 -33.05
N ALA A 714 -18.21 30.35 -32.58
CA ALA A 714 -19.17 31.20 -33.28
C ALA A 714 -18.66 31.60 -34.68
N ARG A 715 -17.36 31.91 -34.81
CA ARG A 715 -16.74 32.24 -36.10
C ARG A 715 -16.67 31.04 -37.04
N ILE A 716 -16.34 29.85 -36.54
CA ILE A 716 -16.37 28.60 -37.34
C ILE A 716 -17.79 28.32 -37.83
N GLU A 717 -18.80 28.44 -36.98
CA GLU A 717 -20.21 28.24 -37.35
C GLU A 717 -20.63 29.22 -38.44
N GLN A 718 -20.26 30.51 -38.29
CA GLN A 718 -20.50 31.54 -39.28
C GLN A 718 -19.86 31.21 -40.65
N LEU A 719 -18.56 30.91 -40.67
CA LEU A 719 -17.83 30.59 -41.91
C LEU A 719 -18.32 29.29 -42.57
N THR A 720 -18.61 28.27 -41.77
CA THR A 720 -19.16 27.00 -42.26
C THR A 720 -20.55 27.22 -42.84
N GLY A 721 -21.37 28.10 -42.25
CA GLY A 721 -22.67 28.50 -42.79
C GLY A 721 -22.55 29.17 -44.17
N TYR A 722 -21.52 29.98 -44.38
CA TYR A 722 -21.27 30.60 -45.69
C TYR A 722 -20.75 29.61 -46.75
N LEU A 723 -20.04 28.56 -46.34
CA LEU A 723 -19.51 27.53 -47.25
C LEU A 723 -20.52 26.40 -47.54
N GLY A 724 -21.45 26.12 -46.62
CA GLY A 724 -22.24 24.88 -46.56
C GLY A 724 -23.52 24.84 -47.40
N HIS A 725 -23.88 25.90 -48.09
CA HIS A 725 -25.07 25.94 -48.94
C HIS A 725 -24.67 26.45 -50.31
N GLY A 726 -25.04 25.76 -51.39
CA GLY A 726 -24.84 26.24 -52.77
C GLY A 726 -25.60 27.52 -53.13
N ARG A 727 -26.03 28.30 -52.12
CA ARG A 727 -26.45 29.68 -52.25
C ARG A 727 -25.21 30.55 -51.98
N PRO A 728 -24.90 31.54 -52.83
CA PRO A 728 -23.87 32.51 -52.52
C PRO A 728 -24.15 33.08 -51.11
N ALA A 729 -23.11 33.25 -50.31
CA ALA A 729 -23.20 33.96 -49.03
C ALA A 729 -23.99 35.26 -49.23
N ALA A 730 -24.72 35.73 -48.20
CA ALA A 730 -25.52 36.95 -48.30
C ALA A 730 -24.72 38.02 -49.04
N SER A 731 -25.23 38.52 -50.17
CA SER A 731 -24.44 39.23 -51.18
C SER A 731 -23.69 40.44 -50.59
N ASP A 732 -24.21 41.03 -49.53
CA ASP A 732 -23.59 42.11 -48.75
C ASP A 732 -22.28 41.69 -48.04
N VAL A 733 -22.21 40.45 -47.57
CA VAL A 733 -20.99 39.90 -46.92
C VAL A 733 -19.89 39.74 -47.96
N LEU A 734 -20.21 39.16 -49.12
CA LEU A 734 -19.25 39.00 -50.22
C LEU A 734 -18.77 40.37 -50.73
N LEU A 735 -19.67 41.36 -50.82
CA LEU A 735 -19.34 42.71 -51.24
C LEU A 735 -18.37 43.40 -50.26
N ARG A 736 -18.60 43.25 -48.94
CA ARG A 736 -17.74 43.84 -47.90
C ARG A 736 -16.37 43.18 -47.80
N THR A 737 -16.28 41.89 -48.11
CA THR A 737 -15.02 41.15 -47.99
C THR A 737 -14.25 41.07 -49.30
N ALA A 738 -14.81 41.51 -50.43
CA ALA A 738 -14.13 41.50 -51.73
C ALA A 738 -13.01 42.54 -51.77
N ASP A 739 -11.84 42.10 -52.21
CA ASP A 739 -10.67 42.94 -52.49
C ASP A 739 -10.89 43.73 -53.79
N LEU A 740 -11.61 43.14 -54.75
CA LEU A 740 -11.93 43.76 -56.03
C LEU A 740 -13.41 43.59 -56.38
N VAL A 741 -14.11 44.70 -56.64
CA VAL A 741 -15.47 44.71 -57.15
C VAL A 741 -15.47 45.29 -58.56
N ILE A 742 -15.89 44.50 -59.55
CA ILE A 742 -15.88 44.89 -60.96
C ILE A 742 -17.31 45.01 -61.47
N GLY A 743 -17.62 46.09 -62.19
CA GLY A 743 -18.93 46.23 -62.82
C GLY A 743 -19.02 47.37 -63.82
N THR A 744 -20.20 47.49 -64.44
CA THR A 744 -20.57 48.66 -65.22
C THR A 744 -21.08 49.78 -64.30
N PRO A 745 -21.04 51.06 -64.73
CA PRO A 745 -21.58 52.18 -63.96
C PRO A 745 -23.03 51.92 -63.48
N ALA A 746 -23.89 51.42 -64.37
CA ALA A 746 -25.27 51.07 -64.03
C ALA A 746 -25.38 49.94 -62.99
N GLY A 747 -24.53 48.90 -63.08
CA GLY A 747 -24.52 47.80 -62.12
C GLY A 747 -24.02 48.22 -60.72
N ILE A 748 -22.97 49.03 -60.69
CA ILE A 748 -22.38 49.57 -59.45
C ILE A 748 -23.37 50.50 -58.75
N GLY A 749 -24.08 51.34 -59.52
CA GLY A 749 -25.14 52.21 -59.02
C GLY A 749 -26.32 51.47 -58.38
N LEU A 750 -26.53 50.19 -58.74
CA LEU A 750 -27.57 49.33 -58.16
C LEU A 750 -27.12 48.60 -56.90
N THR A 751 -25.90 48.05 -56.88
CA THR A 751 -25.49 47.03 -55.91
C THR A 751 -24.56 47.54 -54.83
N ALA A 752 -23.73 48.55 -55.11
CA ALA A 752 -22.73 49.07 -54.18
C ALA A 752 -23.06 50.50 -53.73
N ARG A 753 -24.31 50.76 -53.33
CA ARG A 753 -24.82 52.12 -53.06
C ARG A 753 -24.20 52.79 -51.84
N ASP A 754 -23.97 52.00 -50.79
CA ASP A 754 -23.57 52.47 -49.46
C ASP A 754 -22.15 52.00 -49.06
N GLU A 755 -21.39 51.46 -50.02
CA GLU A 755 -20.04 50.93 -49.79
C GLU A 755 -18.97 51.94 -50.25
N GLU A 756 -17.97 52.15 -49.40
CA GLU A 756 -16.77 52.93 -49.71
C GLU A 756 -15.63 52.01 -50.15
N PHE A 757 -14.77 52.53 -51.03
CA PHE A 757 -13.61 51.82 -51.58
C PHE A 757 -12.33 52.62 -51.36
N ASP A 758 -11.21 51.93 -51.18
CA ASP A 758 -9.91 52.59 -51.03
C ASP A 758 -9.45 53.18 -52.37
N ALA A 759 -9.76 52.51 -53.49
CA ALA A 759 -9.47 53.00 -54.83
C ALA A 759 -10.59 52.72 -55.85
N LEU A 760 -10.79 53.67 -56.76
CA LEU A 760 -11.53 53.51 -58.00
C LEU A 760 -10.54 53.32 -59.13
N ILE A 761 -10.70 52.24 -59.89
CA ILE A 761 -9.99 52.01 -61.14
C ILE A 761 -11.01 52.11 -62.27
N VAL A 762 -10.73 52.95 -63.27
CA VAL A 762 -11.60 53.13 -64.42
C VAL A 762 -10.87 52.61 -65.65
N ALA A 763 -11.34 51.47 -66.16
CA ALA A 763 -10.83 50.93 -67.41
C ALA A 763 -11.48 51.65 -68.60
N ASP A 764 -10.68 51.89 -69.64
CA ASP A 764 -11.08 52.59 -70.86
C ASP A 764 -11.75 53.94 -70.55
N ALA A 765 -11.13 54.74 -69.67
CA ALA A 765 -11.67 55.98 -69.11
C ALA A 765 -12.04 57.06 -70.17
N GLY A 766 -11.58 56.90 -71.41
CA GLY A 766 -12.03 57.70 -72.56
C GLY A 766 -13.49 57.46 -72.97
N GLU A 767 -14.05 56.29 -72.65
CA GLU A 767 -15.40 55.86 -73.06
C GLU A 767 -16.48 56.13 -72.01
N ILE A 768 -16.12 56.71 -70.86
CA ILE A 768 -17.01 56.91 -69.71
C ILE A 768 -17.34 58.40 -69.56
N THR A 769 -18.61 58.72 -69.38
CA THR A 769 -19.09 60.10 -69.16
C THR A 769 -18.79 60.58 -67.74
N ASP A 770 -18.84 61.90 -67.50
CA ASP A 770 -18.68 62.47 -66.16
C ASP A 770 -19.63 61.84 -65.13
N ALA A 771 -20.89 61.63 -65.53
CA ALA A 771 -21.92 61.10 -64.64
C ALA A 771 -21.67 59.62 -64.31
N GLU A 772 -21.20 58.82 -65.27
CA GLU A 772 -20.85 57.41 -65.07
C GLU A 772 -19.59 57.26 -64.21
N PHE A 773 -18.58 58.12 -64.43
CA PHE A 773 -17.38 58.18 -63.58
C PHE A 773 -17.74 58.48 -62.13
N LEU A 774 -18.61 59.47 -61.91
CA LEU A 774 -19.01 59.91 -60.58
C LEU A 774 -19.71 58.82 -59.75
N ILE A 775 -20.36 57.82 -60.38
CA ILE A 775 -21.00 56.71 -59.65
C ILE A 775 -20.00 55.98 -58.75
N GLY A 776 -18.77 55.77 -59.25
CA GLY A 776 -17.66 55.24 -58.44
C GLY A 776 -16.84 56.33 -57.77
N GLY A 777 -16.68 57.48 -58.45
CA GLY A 777 -15.81 58.58 -58.03
C GLY A 777 -16.13 59.11 -56.63
N VAL A 778 -17.40 59.31 -56.31
CA VAL A 778 -17.79 59.85 -54.99
C VAL A 778 -17.62 58.84 -53.84
N ARG A 779 -17.38 57.55 -54.14
CA ARG A 779 -17.29 56.44 -53.17
C ARG A 779 -15.87 55.94 -52.95
N ALA A 780 -14.90 56.47 -53.67
CA ALA A 780 -13.50 56.06 -53.58
C ALA A 780 -12.61 57.16 -53.01
N ARG A 781 -11.54 56.75 -52.34
CA ARG A 781 -10.54 57.67 -51.76
C ARG A 781 -9.42 58.03 -52.74
N ARG A 782 -9.14 57.13 -53.67
CA ARG A 782 -8.14 57.28 -54.74
C ARG A 782 -8.78 56.98 -56.10
N TRP A 783 -8.38 57.67 -57.15
CA TRP A 783 -8.89 57.51 -58.52
C TRP A 783 -7.76 57.21 -59.50
N VAL A 784 -7.87 56.09 -60.20
CA VAL A 784 -6.93 55.68 -61.24
C VAL A 784 -7.69 55.50 -62.54
N LEU A 785 -7.43 56.36 -63.52
CA LEU A 785 -8.11 56.32 -64.81
C LEU A 785 -7.13 55.83 -65.87
N VAL A 786 -7.47 54.72 -66.52
CA VAL A 786 -6.65 54.09 -67.56
C VAL A 786 -7.41 54.21 -68.87
N GLY A 787 -6.84 54.85 -69.88
CA GLY A 787 -7.51 55.01 -71.16
C GLY A 787 -6.62 55.60 -72.26
N THR A 788 -7.21 55.81 -73.42
CA THR A 788 -6.56 56.46 -74.57
C THR A 788 -7.27 57.77 -74.88
N ALA A 789 -6.51 58.83 -75.17
CA ALA A 789 -7.04 60.17 -75.39
C ALA A 789 -7.97 60.28 -76.62
N ASP A 790 -7.85 59.37 -77.59
CA ASP A 790 -8.67 59.34 -78.80
C ASP A 790 -10.04 58.67 -78.59
N SER A 791 -10.26 58.02 -77.44
CA SER A 791 -11.54 57.36 -77.12
C SER A 791 -12.55 58.37 -76.62
N ARG A 792 -13.82 58.21 -77.03
CA ARG A 792 -14.94 59.07 -76.64
C ARG A 792 -16.10 58.25 -76.11
N PRO A 793 -16.94 58.82 -75.23
CA PRO A 793 -18.15 58.15 -74.78
C PRO A 793 -19.08 57.79 -75.95
N PRO A 794 -19.77 56.64 -75.90
CA PRO A 794 -20.69 56.23 -76.96
C PRO A 794 -21.89 57.19 -77.06
N PRO A 795 -22.32 57.57 -78.28
CA PRO A 795 -23.49 58.43 -78.46
C PRO A 795 -24.78 57.63 -78.29
N TYR A 796 -25.53 57.91 -77.23
CA TYR A 796 -26.85 57.30 -76.98
C TYR A 796 -27.99 58.20 -77.45
N ARG A 797 -29.08 57.58 -77.92
CA ARG A 797 -30.28 58.29 -78.40
C ARG A 797 -30.84 59.27 -77.36
N GLU A 798 -30.85 58.86 -76.09
CA GLU A 798 -31.40 59.63 -74.98
C GLU A 798 -30.55 60.87 -74.63
N TYR A 799 -29.30 60.94 -75.09
CA TYR A 799 -28.37 62.03 -74.82
C TYR A 799 -28.29 63.07 -75.94
N ALA A 800 -29.10 62.94 -77.00
CA ALA A 800 -29.06 63.84 -78.16
C ALA A 800 -29.36 65.32 -77.81
N ASP A 801 -30.18 65.57 -76.78
CA ASP A 801 -30.58 66.92 -76.32
C ASP A 801 -29.73 67.41 -75.13
N ALA A 802 -28.55 66.82 -74.91
CA ALA A 802 -27.70 67.14 -73.77
C ALA A 802 -27.07 68.53 -73.85
N PRO A 803 -26.75 69.16 -72.69
CA PRO A 803 -25.93 70.36 -72.67
C PRO A 803 -24.53 70.10 -73.27
N SER A 804 -24.10 70.98 -74.17
CA SER A 804 -22.85 70.84 -74.95
C SER A 804 -21.59 70.81 -74.07
N GLY A 805 -20.63 69.94 -74.42
CA GLY A 805 -19.25 69.95 -73.88
C GLY A 805 -18.93 69.02 -72.70
N ARG A 806 -19.89 68.23 -72.18
CA ARG A 806 -19.66 67.31 -71.04
C ARG A 806 -20.03 65.84 -71.28
N LEU A 807 -20.82 65.58 -72.32
CA LEU A 807 -21.21 64.23 -72.75
C LEU A 807 -20.43 63.76 -73.98
N GLU A 808 -19.75 64.68 -74.67
CA GLU A 808 -18.97 64.40 -75.89
C GLU A 808 -17.51 64.02 -75.60
N ASP A 809 -16.93 64.58 -74.52
CA ASP A 809 -15.57 64.33 -74.06
C ASP A 809 -15.60 63.81 -72.63
N SER A 810 -14.90 62.70 -72.36
CA SER A 810 -14.78 62.11 -71.02
C SER A 810 -13.93 62.99 -70.08
N PRO A 811 -14.01 62.81 -68.75
CA PRO A 811 -13.15 63.54 -67.83
C PRO A 811 -11.66 63.25 -68.09
N PHE A 812 -11.32 62.02 -68.51
CA PHE A 812 -9.97 61.64 -68.93
C PHE A 812 -9.54 62.40 -70.19
N GLY A 813 -10.36 62.42 -71.25
CA GLY A 813 -10.06 63.11 -72.50
C GLY A 813 -9.84 64.62 -72.30
N ARG A 814 -10.69 65.26 -71.47
CA ARG A 814 -10.53 66.68 -71.13
C ARG A 814 -9.26 66.95 -70.32
N ALA A 815 -8.96 66.11 -69.32
CA ALA A 815 -7.75 66.24 -68.52
C ALA A 815 -6.47 66.05 -69.36
N THR A 816 -6.45 65.10 -70.29
CA THR A 816 -5.29 64.90 -71.18
C THR A 816 -4.97 66.13 -72.04
N THR A 817 -6.00 66.91 -72.40
CA THR A 817 -5.84 68.14 -73.19
C THR A 817 -5.49 69.35 -72.31
N ALA A 818 -6.16 69.50 -71.17
CA ALA A 818 -6.05 70.69 -70.32
C ALA A 818 -4.95 70.62 -69.24
N ALA A 819 -4.50 69.41 -68.89
CA ALA A 819 -3.52 69.14 -67.84
C ALA A 819 -2.61 67.96 -68.23
N PRO A 820 -1.82 68.08 -69.33
CA PRO A 820 -0.98 66.98 -69.82
C PRO A 820 0.09 66.55 -68.82
N HIS A 821 0.49 67.40 -67.87
CA HIS A 821 1.44 67.07 -66.80
C HIS A 821 0.96 65.94 -65.88
N LEU A 822 -0.36 65.70 -65.79
CA LEU A 822 -0.94 64.62 -64.97
C LEU A 822 -0.78 63.22 -65.60
N LEU A 823 -0.31 63.11 -66.85
CA LEU A 823 -0.09 61.83 -67.55
C LEU A 823 1.31 61.23 -67.34
N ASP A 824 2.26 62.04 -66.87
CA ASP A 824 3.67 61.66 -66.70
C ASP A 824 3.99 61.18 -65.25
N GLY A 825 2.98 61.08 -64.38
CA GLY A 825 3.07 60.80 -62.93
C GLY A 825 2.76 59.36 -62.50
#